data_AF-A0A7C6LZN5-F1
#
_entry.id   AF-A0A7C6LZN5-F1
#
_cell.length_a   1.000
_cell.length_b   1.000
_cell.length_c   1.000
_cell.angle_alpha   90.00
_cell.angle_beta   90.00
_cell.angle_gamma   90.00
#
_symmetry.space_group_name_H-M   'P 1'
#
loop_
_entity.id
_entity.type
_entity.pdbx_description
1 polymer ?
#
loop_
_entity_poly.entity_id
_entity_poly.type
_entity_poly.pdbx_seq_one_letter_code
_entity_poly.pdbx_strand_id
1 'polypeptide(L)'
;MKRFIFVLLALLLVGCSCKEKRLDPPFWDLKLPTELDERSEYSLPITLTYQGKEYTVIYYTSNLYERIGVVANVDEDTVVTIKGEVTIDGEVYSFTHDIKIKNIDEPDLNPFKDLLVYTTAWSEQDMKLPKELIYKGESYPVTFTFTPDLVQDGIAAKVDVDTMITATAKVVIKGVEYEKQYEIKIRAPEATDPAVEAVVRKLEIPETAKVEIDLPKEYVFPKETLRITYQSSDETLLTNEGKVVAGRGEYPVELTASIEYYGNTYTHTYNINIVDVTATEALNDLKLPEEVDDDIELPSEVRGYHIDWFSDNERVLSATGLLSYVSNPVVVTLNGMILDDDEMPDRDFAITAKPYNGQRRLEAAMEVVDIPSYITRSLKLELPYDVEYKWQSIPGGSISEDGVITRGEYETQTTLILYLIAGENSMMKYYDVTIEKQNITLKDEYNILHRVGNGDFQGTFSNLTFENERLGIENNKTEGYYESPEIPVTGVTGVEGSYSVSSYYKDANNYATGELLVRLKVGSTWSQYFTYGQWGLGKQHSSLPVYGDAVASMDTDMISVKNGQVASAVQYKVILKRSALEAPSPTLALVNISLRRPVVPTKVNINTLPREVDYDVPKLNQNEVPSIGSSICSGTSSTMLLKYKGYNFSDKDIYENRYVSYLLWDYRIGYPGNWVFNTHGMSGFGEISYVRRIYNIEDMLYHLAYHGPMAASISGNVYHQEQKLYNTGGHLIVVRGYRIDNNGNITILVNDPNVNSRFGSQFFVYIEMTEAHFKEVWRGVFYVIE
;
A
#
# COMPACT_ATOMS: atom_id res chain seq x y z
N MET A 1 56.66 68.51 9.26
CA MET A 1 57.86 69.25 8.81
C MET A 1 59.09 68.47 9.27
N LYS A 2 59.96 68.06 8.34
CA LYS A 2 61.44 68.00 8.46
C LYS A 2 62.11 67.50 9.76
N ARG A 3 62.98 66.46 9.59
CA ARG A 3 64.47 66.43 9.79
C ARG A 3 64.94 66.11 11.23
N PHE A 4 66.06 65.46 11.56
CA PHE A 4 67.20 64.76 10.88
C PHE A 4 68.15 64.22 12.01
N ILE A 5 69.02 63.23 11.68
CA ILE A 5 70.45 62.98 12.14
C ILE A 5 70.69 62.46 13.59
N PHE A 6 71.14 61.19 13.84
CA PHE A 6 72.49 60.51 13.74
C PHE A 6 73.42 60.81 14.95
N VAL A 7 74.24 59.95 15.61
CA VAL A 7 74.96 58.65 15.36
C VAL A 7 75.44 58.00 16.72
N LEU A 8 75.65 56.65 16.74
CA LEU A 8 76.47 55.70 17.57
C LEU A 8 76.29 55.42 19.09
N LEU A 9 76.05 54.14 19.45
CA LEU A 9 76.59 53.40 20.63
C LEU A 9 76.39 51.85 20.49
N ALA A 10 77.06 51.04 21.33
CA ALA A 10 77.26 49.58 21.23
C ALA A 10 76.54 48.69 22.29
N LEU A 11 76.57 47.36 22.06
CA LEU A 11 76.33 46.14 22.90
C LEU A 11 74.98 45.34 22.84
N LEU A 12 75.16 44.00 22.81
CA LEU A 12 74.28 42.84 23.17
C LEU A 12 73.11 42.39 22.25
N LEU A 13 73.10 41.09 21.92
CA LEU A 13 71.98 40.18 21.52
C LEU A 13 71.06 40.57 20.31
N VAL A 14 70.47 39.53 19.68
CA VAL A 14 69.37 39.51 18.65
C VAL A 14 69.76 39.36 17.16
N GLY A 15 69.06 38.44 16.45
CA GLY A 15 68.80 38.44 15.00
C GLY A 15 69.32 37.19 14.27
N CYS A 16 68.52 36.31 13.67
CA CYS A 16 67.52 36.60 12.65
C CYS A 16 66.20 35.83 12.87
N SER A 17 65.19 36.58 13.28
CA SER A 17 63.79 36.28 12.99
C SER A 17 63.60 36.35 11.48
N CYS A 18 63.31 35.23 10.79
CA CYS A 18 62.71 35.32 9.45
C CYS A 18 61.26 35.81 9.60
N LYS A 19 61.10 37.11 9.83
CA LYS A 19 59.86 37.81 9.58
C LYS A 19 59.73 37.89 8.06
N GLU A 20 58.67 37.34 7.49
CA GLU A 20 58.28 37.61 6.10
C GLU A 20 58.45 39.11 5.83
N LYS A 21 59.18 39.47 4.76
CA LYS A 21 59.26 40.86 4.29
C LYS A 21 57.85 41.26 3.83
N ARG A 22 57.06 41.83 4.73
CA ARG A 22 55.72 42.35 4.43
C ARG A 22 55.87 43.54 3.47
N LEU A 23 55.21 43.46 2.32
CA LEU A 23 55.18 44.51 1.29
C LEU A 23 54.44 45.76 1.81
N ASP A 24 54.80 46.94 1.28
CA ASP A 24 54.15 48.21 1.63
C ASP A 24 52.69 48.27 1.08
N PRO A 25 51.75 49.02 1.70
CA PRO A 25 50.41 49.21 1.15
C PRO A 25 50.48 49.83 -0.27
N PRO A 26 49.68 49.37 -1.24
CA PRO A 26 48.50 48.50 -1.12
C PRO A 26 48.77 46.99 -1.12
N PHE A 27 50.01 46.53 -1.18
CA PHE A 27 50.37 45.13 -1.46
C PHE A 27 50.44 44.23 -0.22
N TRP A 28 49.94 44.69 0.93
CA TRP A 28 50.25 44.08 2.23
C TRP A 28 49.75 42.63 2.38
N ASP A 29 48.67 42.30 1.67
CA ASP A 29 48.03 41.00 1.69
C ASP A 29 48.45 40.10 0.51
N LEU A 30 49.33 40.59 -0.37
CA LEU A 30 49.83 39.83 -1.51
C LEU A 30 50.94 38.87 -1.06
N LYS A 31 50.67 37.56 -1.14
CA LYS A 31 51.63 36.51 -0.78
C LYS A 31 52.40 36.04 -2.00
N LEU A 32 53.72 36.20 -1.96
CA LEU A 32 54.64 35.78 -3.03
C LEU A 32 55.71 34.85 -2.45
N PRO A 33 56.13 33.81 -3.20
CA PRO A 33 57.15 32.89 -2.74
C PRO A 33 58.52 33.56 -2.77
N THR A 34 59.38 33.20 -1.82
CA THR A 34 60.77 33.70 -1.75
C THR A 34 61.78 32.72 -2.37
N GLU A 35 61.41 31.45 -2.51
CA GLU A 35 62.25 30.39 -3.09
C GLU A 35 61.36 29.40 -3.86
N LEU A 36 61.81 28.97 -5.04
CA LEU A 36 61.21 27.95 -5.91
C LEU A 36 62.33 27.06 -6.49
N ASP A 37 61.97 25.92 -7.07
CA ASP A 37 62.91 25.12 -7.86
C ASP A 37 62.58 25.17 -9.37
N GLU A 38 63.51 24.72 -10.22
CA GLU A 38 63.39 24.75 -11.68
C GLU A 38 62.13 24.03 -12.23
N ARG A 39 61.41 23.24 -11.42
CA ARG A 39 60.23 22.45 -11.83
C ARG A 39 58.92 22.92 -11.20
N SER A 40 58.99 23.93 -10.34
CA SER A 40 57.83 24.43 -9.58
C SER A 40 56.95 25.32 -10.44
N GLU A 41 55.82 24.82 -10.96
CA GLU A 41 54.84 25.67 -11.64
C GLU A 41 54.09 26.58 -10.65
N TYR A 42 54.42 27.88 -10.64
CA TYR A 42 53.74 28.88 -9.81
C TYR A 42 53.18 30.03 -10.63
N SER A 43 51.88 30.33 -10.52
CA SER A 43 51.25 31.48 -11.19
C SER A 43 51.18 32.69 -10.27
N LEU A 44 51.66 33.84 -10.76
CA LEU A 44 51.58 35.09 -10.00
C LEU A 44 50.11 35.56 -9.89
N PRO A 45 49.69 36.02 -8.70
CA PRO A 45 48.32 36.50 -8.48
C PRO A 45 48.08 37.81 -9.25
N ILE A 46 47.11 37.79 -10.18
CA ILE A 46 46.83 38.91 -11.11
C ILE A 46 45.82 39.93 -10.58
N THR A 47 45.19 39.69 -9.44
CA THR A 47 44.26 40.62 -8.78
C THR A 47 44.66 40.84 -7.33
N LEU A 48 44.48 42.08 -6.87
CA LEU A 48 44.75 42.53 -5.50
C LEU A 48 43.52 43.29 -4.99
N THR A 49 43.07 43.00 -3.78
CA THR A 49 42.03 43.80 -3.11
C THR A 49 42.68 44.83 -2.19
N TYR A 50 42.32 46.11 -2.34
CA TYR A 50 42.75 47.17 -1.43
C TYR A 50 41.58 48.09 -1.09
N GLN A 51 41.37 48.36 0.20
CA GLN A 51 40.22 49.12 0.73
C GLN A 51 38.84 48.64 0.21
N GLY A 52 38.70 47.33 -0.05
CA GLY A 52 37.43 46.69 -0.44
C GLY A 52 37.10 46.73 -1.94
N LYS A 53 38.03 47.16 -2.81
CA LYS A 53 37.91 47.06 -4.27
C LYS A 53 39.05 46.24 -4.86
N GLU A 54 38.77 45.48 -5.91
CA GLU A 54 39.75 44.70 -6.66
C GLU A 54 40.41 45.52 -7.77
N TYR A 55 41.72 45.39 -7.86
CA TYR A 55 42.57 46.02 -8.86
C TYR A 55 43.45 44.96 -9.51
N THR A 56 43.68 45.08 -10.82
CA THR A 56 44.57 44.17 -11.55
C THR A 56 46.02 44.58 -11.35
N VAL A 57 46.85 43.63 -10.91
CA VAL A 57 48.29 43.84 -10.76
C VAL A 57 48.98 43.37 -12.03
N ILE A 58 49.85 44.21 -12.58
CA ILE A 58 50.65 43.92 -13.76
C ILE A 58 52.09 43.70 -13.31
N TYR A 59 52.68 42.58 -13.74
CA TYR A 59 54.04 42.22 -13.37
C TYR A 59 55.00 42.36 -14.55
N TYR A 60 56.22 42.79 -14.23
CA TYR A 60 57.34 42.93 -15.13
C TYR A 60 58.53 42.21 -14.49
N THR A 61 59.16 41.29 -15.21
CA THR A 61 60.33 40.55 -14.71
C THR A 61 61.58 40.97 -15.48
N SER A 62 62.75 40.84 -14.86
CA SER A 62 64.00 41.30 -15.47
C SER A 62 64.57 40.36 -16.53
N ASN A 63 64.12 39.11 -16.63
CA ASN A 63 64.33 38.20 -17.76
C ASN A 63 63.53 36.90 -17.57
N LEU A 64 63.06 36.34 -18.70
CA LEU A 64 62.28 35.09 -18.84
C LEU A 64 60.87 35.16 -18.23
N TYR A 65 59.84 35.41 -19.05
CA TYR A 65 58.53 34.76 -18.89
C TYR A 65 57.57 34.87 -20.09
N GLU A 66 56.94 33.74 -20.47
CA GLU A 66 55.72 33.72 -21.29
C GLU A 66 54.46 33.83 -20.40
N ARG A 67 53.95 35.07 -20.36
CA ARG A 67 52.60 35.54 -20.04
C ARG A 67 51.88 35.24 -18.72
N ILE A 68 51.88 34.07 -18.05
CA ILE A 68 51.15 33.91 -16.75
C ILE A 68 51.67 32.73 -15.87
N GLY A 69 52.95 32.71 -15.49
CA GLY A 69 53.58 31.70 -14.60
C GLY A 69 55.00 32.10 -14.16
N VAL A 70 55.71 31.33 -13.32
CA VAL A 70 57.18 31.40 -13.07
C VAL A 70 57.80 29.99 -13.06
N VAL A 71 58.44 29.59 -14.15
CA VAL A 71 59.28 28.45 -14.54
C VAL A 71 59.99 28.81 -15.87
N ALA A 72 61.31 28.97 -15.82
CA ALA A 72 62.16 28.72 -16.97
C ALA A 72 63.33 27.87 -16.47
N ASN A 73 63.72 26.86 -17.26
CA ASN A 73 64.92 26.05 -17.01
C ASN A 73 66.11 26.99 -16.78
N VAL A 74 66.58 27.05 -15.54
CA VAL A 74 67.79 27.77 -15.17
C VAL A 74 68.87 26.73 -14.94
N ASP A 75 69.99 26.85 -15.65
CA ASP A 75 71.09 25.87 -15.61
C ASP A 75 72.00 26.06 -14.36
N GLU A 76 71.68 27.03 -13.49
CA GLU A 76 72.28 27.24 -12.18
C GLU A 76 71.31 27.98 -11.24
N ASP A 77 71.55 27.90 -9.92
CA ASP A 77 70.80 28.65 -8.90
C ASP A 77 70.72 30.14 -9.26
N THR A 78 69.54 30.61 -9.66
CA THR A 78 69.35 31.96 -10.20
C THR A 78 68.31 32.72 -9.40
N VAL A 79 68.52 34.01 -9.14
CA VAL A 79 67.51 34.87 -8.49
C VAL A 79 66.76 35.68 -9.54
N VAL A 80 65.45 35.54 -9.57
CA VAL A 80 64.55 36.29 -10.45
C VAL A 80 63.89 37.41 -9.66
N THR A 81 64.10 38.65 -10.08
CA THR A 81 63.42 39.81 -9.51
C THR A 81 62.17 40.13 -10.31
N ILE A 82 61.01 40.14 -9.64
CA ILE A 82 59.75 40.58 -10.21
C ILE A 82 59.39 41.98 -9.71
N LYS A 83 58.87 42.82 -10.60
CA LYS A 83 58.30 44.13 -10.28
C LYS A 83 56.80 44.10 -10.54
N GLY A 84 55.98 44.28 -9.52
CA GLY A 84 54.52 44.41 -9.66
C GLY A 84 54.11 45.87 -9.63
N GLU A 85 53.18 46.27 -10.49
CA GLU A 85 52.55 47.60 -10.50
C GLU A 85 51.03 47.49 -10.46
N VAL A 86 50.38 48.40 -9.74
CA VAL A 86 48.93 48.54 -9.72
C VAL A 86 48.56 50.01 -9.75
N THR A 87 47.59 50.36 -10.58
CA THR A 87 47.06 51.74 -10.65
C THR A 87 45.80 51.82 -9.83
N ILE A 88 45.81 52.62 -8.77
CA ILE A 88 44.66 52.85 -7.90
C ILE A 88 44.32 54.34 -7.97
N ASP A 89 43.09 54.64 -8.38
CA ASP A 89 42.55 56.00 -8.50
C ASP A 89 43.45 56.98 -9.31
N GLY A 90 44.17 56.45 -10.31
CA GLY A 90 45.01 57.22 -11.23
C GLY A 90 46.47 57.36 -10.83
N GLU A 91 46.86 56.92 -9.63
CA GLU A 91 48.26 56.86 -9.20
C GLU A 91 48.79 55.42 -9.25
N VAL A 92 50.05 55.27 -9.69
CA VAL A 92 50.70 53.97 -9.87
C VAL A 92 51.55 53.64 -8.64
N TYR A 93 51.22 52.53 -8.01
CA TYR A 93 51.99 51.95 -6.91
C TYR A 93 52.78 50.77 -7.47
N SER A 94 54.02 50.59 -7.01
CA SER A 94 54.87 49.49 -7.47
C SER A 94 55.71 48.89 -6.35
N PHE A 95 56.05 47.62 -6.49
CA PHE A 95 56.96 46.91 -5.60
C PHE A 95 57.89 45.99 -6.38
N THR A 96 59.01 45.58 -5.76
CA THR A 96 59.90 44.55 -6.29
C THR A 96 60.06 43.42 -5.28
N HIS A 97 60.12 42.18 -5.76
CA HIS A 97 60.32 40.98 -4.95
C HIS A 97 61.30 40.03 -5.64
N ASP A 98 62.24 39.48 -4.89
CA ASP A 98 63.25 38.55 -5.40
C ASP A 98 62.84 37.12 -5.05
N ILE A 99 62.90 36.23 -6.04
CA ILE A 99 62.60 34.81 -5.88
C ILE A 99 63.86 34.03 -6.27
N LYS A 100 64.37 33.22 -5.35
CA LYS A 100 65.50 32.32 -5.66
C LYS A 100 64.98 31.06 -6.34
N ILE A 101 65.42 30.77 -7.56
CA ILE A 101 65.15 29.53 -8.28
C ILE A 101 66.36 28.61 -8.16
N LYS A 102 66.17 27.43 -7.58
CA LYS A 102 67.23 26.43 -7.47
C LYS A 102 67.31 25.54 -8.71
N ASN A 103 68.51 25.42 -9.27
CA ASN A 103 68.79 24.46 -10.34
C ASN A 103 68.94 23.06 -9.73
N ILE A 104 68.37 22.05 -10.40
CA ILE A 104 68.44 20.65 -9.96
C ILE A 104 69.29 19.86 -10.95
N ASP A 105 70.54 20.24 -11.11
CA ASP A 105 71.55 19.43 -11.78
C ASP A 105 72.43 18.79 -10.71
N GLU A 106 72.26 17.47 -10.50
CA GLU A 106 73.38 16.53 -10.32
C GLU A 106 72.92 15.04 -10.16
N PRO A 107 73.82 14.08 -10.49
CA PRO A 107 73.50 12.77 -11.06
C PRO A 107 73.75 11.63 -10.07
N ASP A 108 72.76 11.26 -9.25
CA ASP A 108 72.89 10.08 -8.37
C ASP A 108 71.53 9.48 -7.93
N LEU A 109 70.70 9.07 -8.89
CA LEU A 109 69.48 8.30 -8.61
C LEU A 109 69.65 6.87 -9.14
N ASN A 110 70.15 5.99 -8.26
CA ASN A 110 70.13 4.54 -8.46
C ASN A 110 68.70 4.10 -8.87
N PRO A 111 68.47 3.62 -10.11
CA PRO A 111 67.12 3.27 -10.58
C PRO A 111 66.55 2.04 -9.86
N PHE A 112 67.39 1.29 -9.14
CA PHE A 112 67.00 0.13 -8.35
C PHE A 112 66.71 0.45 -6.88
N LYS A 113 66.55 1.74 -6.51
CA LYS A 113 66.30 2.16 -5.11
C LYS A 113 65.03 1.53 -4.52
N ASP A 114 63.98 1.44 -5.33
CA ASP A 114 62.66 0.93 -4.91
C ASP A 114 62.39 -0.49 -5.43
N LEU A 115 63.39 -1.14 -6.06
CA LEU A 115 63.27 -2.52 -6.51
C LEU A 115 63.43 -3.47 -5.32
N LEU A 116 62.33 -4.09 -4.89
CA LEU A 116 62.33 -5.08 -3.82
C LEU A 116 62.72 -6.46 -4.37
N VAL A 117 63.88 -6.96 -3.96
CA VAL A 117 64.34 -8.33 -4.21
C VAL A 117 64.57 -9.00 -2.86
N TYR A 118 63.87 -10.11 -2.61
CA TYR A 118 64.05 -10.88 -1.38
C TYR A 118 65.45 -11.51 -1.34
N THR A 119 66.14 -11.37 -0.21
CA THR A 119 67.50 -11.90 -0.01
C THR A 119 67.52 -13.35 0.49
N THR A 120 66.35 -13.98 0.60
CA THR A 120 66.20 -15.40 0.94
C THR A 120 65.02 -15.99 0.18
N ALA A 121 65.19 -17.19 -0.37
CA ALA A 121 64.15 -18.00 -0.99
C ALA A 121 64.31 -19.45 -0.51
N TRP A 122 63.23 -20.24 -0.49
CA TRP A 122 63.30 -21.67 -0.22
C TRP A 122 63.43 -22.45 -1.53
N SER A 123 63.95 -23.66 -1.45
CA SER A 123 63.95 -24.60 -2.57
C SER A 123 62.56 -24.72 -3.20
N GLU A 124 62.48 -24.65 -4.54
CA GLU A 124 61.26 -24.75 -5.34
C GLU A 124 60.27 -23.57 -5.16
N GLN A 125 60.65 -22.52 -4.43
CA GLN A 125 59.83 -21.32 -4.24
C GLN A 125 59.92 -20.37 -5.45
N ASP A 126 58.78 -19.88 -5.94
CA ASP A 126 58.73 -18.70 -6.81
C ASP A 126 59.15 -17.46 -6.03
N MET A 127 60.27 -16.88 -6.45
CA MET A 127 60.90 -15.72 -5.81
C MET A 127 60.14 -14.41 -6.08
N LYS A 128 59.11 -14.45 -6.94
CA LYS A 128 58.26 -13.31 -7.32
C LYS A 128 59.08 -12.09 -7.73
N LEU A 129 60.08 -12.33 -8.57
CA LEU A 129 61.00 -11.28 -8.99
C LEU A 129 60.23 -10.20 -9.77
N PRO A 130 60.49 -8.92 -9.51
CA PRO A 130 59.82 -7.84 -10.22
C PRO A 130 60.15 -7.89 -11.71
N LYS A 131 59.14 -7.96 -12.56
CA LYS A 131 59.32 -7.95 -14.03
C LYS A 131 59.59 -6.54 -14.58
N GLU A 132 59.21 -5.53 -13.81
CA GLU A 132 59.39 -4.13 -14.15
C GLU A 132 59.85 -3.34 -12.91
N LEU A 133 60.56 -2.24 -13.12
CA LEU A 133 60.86 -1.25 -12.09
C LEU A 133 60.31 0.10 -12.50
N ILE A 134 59.87 0.88 -11.51
CA ILE A 134 59.40 2.23 -11.72
C ILE A 134 60.55 3.19 -11.46
N TYR A 135 60.93 3.96 -12.47
CA TYR A 135 61.94 5.00 -12.34
C TYR A 135 61.35 6.32 -12.82
N LYS A 136 61.25 7.30 -11.91
CA LYS A 136 60.64 8.61 -12.16
C LYS A 136 59.20 8.51 -12.72
N GLY A 137 58.42 7.54 -12.25
CA GLY A 137 57.00 7.37 -12.59
C GLY A 137 56.72 6.58 -13.87
N GLU A 138 57.74 6.18 -14.62
CA GLU A 138 57.62 5.33 -15.80
C GLU A 138 58.10 3.91 -15.48
N SER A 139 57.43 2.90 -16.05
CA SER A 139 57.76 1.48 -15.86
C SER A 139 58.77 1.01 -16.92
N TYR A 140 59.83 0.33 -16.49
CA TYR A 140 60.87 -0.22 -17.34
C TYR A 140 61.06 -1.72 -17.06
N PRO A 141 61.16 -2.57 -18.10
CA PRO A 141 61.35 -4.01 -17.91
C PRO A 141 62.71 -4.29 -17.27
N VAL A 142 62.73 -5.14 -16.25
CA VAL A 142 63.94 -5.62 -15.58
C VAL A 142 64.17 -7.06 -15.94
N THR A 143 65.42 -7.39 -16.24
CA THR A 143 65.85 -8.78 -16.45
C THR A 143 66.80 -9.20 -15.34
N PHE A 144 66.74 -10.48 -14.97
CA PHE A 144 67.60 -11.06 -13.95
C PHE A 144 68.41 -12.22 -14.53
N THR A 145 69.68 -12.29 -14.16
CA THR A 145 70.54 -13.44 -14.38
C THR A 145 71.13 -13.92 -13.06
N PHE A 146 71.32 -15.23 -12.91
CA PHE A 146 71.73 -15.85 -11.65
C PHE A 146 73.06 -16.56 -11.78
N THR A 147 73.87 -16.50 -10.73
CA THR A 147 75.14 -17.22 -10.66
C THR A 147 75.32 -17.83 -9.27
N PRO A 148 75.43 -19.16 -9.12
CA PRO A 148 75.14 -20.17 -10.16
C PRO A 148 73.70 -20.11 -10.69
N ASP A 149 73.48 -20.64 -11.90
CA ASP A 149 72.17 -20.65 -12.58
C ASP A 149 71.23 -21.68 -11.91
N LEU A 150 70.69 -21.29 -10.76
CA LEU A 150 69.81 -22.10 -9.92
C LEU A 150 68.41 -21.47 -9.79
N VAL A 151 68.02 -20.59 -10.71
CA VAL A 151 66.69 -19.98 -10.73
C VAL A 151 66.19 -19.97 -12.16
N GLN A 152 65.15 -20.75 -12.45
CA GLN A 152 64.54 -20.83 -13.77
C GLN A 152 63.13 -20.27 -13.71
N ASP A 153 62.80 -19.35 -14.61
CA ASP A 153 61.49 -18.67 -14.68
C ASP A 153 61.02 -18.03 -13.35
N GLY A 154 61.98 -17.59 -12.52
CA GLY A 154 61.73 -16.98 -11.21
C GLY A 154 61.61 -17.97 -10.06
N ILE A 155 61.66 -19.28 -10.32
CA ILE A 155 61.56 -20.34 -9.31
C ILE A 155 62.96 -20.82 -8.92
N ALA A 156 63.25 -20.81 -7.61
CA ALA A 156 64.50 -21.32 -7.07
C ALA A 156 64.60 -22.84 -7.24
N ALA A 157 65.72 -23.34 -7.73
CA ALA A 157 65.98 -24.77 -7.83
C ALA A 157 66.08 -25.41 -6.44
N LYS A 158 65.81 -26.71 -6.37
CA LYS A 158 65.99 -27.48 -5.15
C LYS A 158 67.47 -27.59 -4.78
N VAL A 159 67.82 -27.23 -3.55
CA VAL A 159 69.16 -27.35 -3.00
C VAL A 159 69.14 -28.20 -1.72
N ASP A 160 70.15 -29.07 -1.56
CA ASP A 160 70.23 -29.96 -0.39
C ASP A 160 70.87 -29.29 0.83
N VAL A 161 71.50 -28.12 0.64
CA VAL A 161 72.05 -27.25 1.69
C VAL A 161 71.82 -25.78 1.33
N ASP A 162 71.77 -24.89 2.33
CA ASP A 162 71.72 -23.44 2.11
C ASP A 162 72.80 -22.99 1.10
N THR A 163 72.35 -22.48 -0.04
CA THR A 163 73.22 -22.10 -1.16
C THR A 163 73.07 -20.61 -1.44
N MET A 164 74.19 -19.87 -1.49
CA MET A 164 74.20 -18.47 -1.88
C MET A 164 74.27 -18.35 -3.41
N ILE A 165 73.42 -17.51 -3.97
CA ILE A 165 73.44 -17.13 -5.39
C ILE A 165 73.51 -15.61 -5.52
N THR A 166 74.17 -15.14 -6.57
CA THR A 166 74.17 -13.72 -6.95
C THR A 166 73.15 -13.51 -8.07
N ALA A 167 72.15 -12.67 -7.83
CA ALA A 167 71.17 -12.23 -8.82
C ALA A 167 71.58 -10.86 -9.38
N THR A 168 71.86 -10.78 -10.69
CA THR A 168 72.19 -9.53 -11.38
C THR A 168 70.95 -8.99 -12.08
N ALA A 169 70.40 -7.88 -11.58
CA ALA A 169 69.29 -7.16 -12.19
C ALA A 169 69.80 -6.16 -13.22
N LYS A 170 69.21 -6.14 -14.41
CA LYS A 170 69.54 -5.23 -15.52
C LYS A 170 68.30 -4.49 -16.03
N VAL A 171 68.44 -3.19 -16.26
CA VAL A 171 67.40 -2.32 -16.84
C VAL A 171 68.02 -1.39 -17.88
N VAL A 172 67.29 -1.11 -18.96
CA VAL A 172 67.68 -0.10 -19.96
C VAL A 172 66.69 1.06 -19.88
N ILE A 173 67.17 2.23 -19.47
CA ILE A 173 66.34 3.44 -19.31
C ILE A 173 66.83 4.45 -20.34
N LYS A 174 65.95 4.82 -21.29
CA LYS A 174 66.23 5.81 -22.35
C LYS A 174 67.55 5.56 -23.10
N GLY A 175 67.88 4.29 -23.34
CA GLY A 175 69.07 3.86 -24.09
C GLY A 175 70.35 3.66 -23.27
N VAL A 176 70.31 3.86 -21.95
CA VAL A 176 71.44 3.61 -21.04
C VAL A 176 71.17 2.36 -20.20
N GLU A 177 72.14 1.44 -20.14
CA GLU A 177 72.06 0.21 -19.34
C GLU A 177 72.54 0.46 -17.91
N TYR A 178 71.75 -0.01 -16.94
CA TYR A 178 72.08 -0.01 -15.51
C TYR A 178 72.02 -1.44 -14.99
N GLU A 179 72.95 -1.81 -14.10
CA GLU A 179 72.98 -3.12 -13.45
C GLU A 179 73.19 -3.03 -11.94
N LYS A 180 72.63 -3.97 -11.18
CA LYS A 180 72.83 -4.11 -9.72
C LYS A 180 72.75 -5.58 -9.30
N GLN A 181 73.62 -5.97 -8.37
CA GLN A 181 73.70 -7.33 -7.84
C GLN A 181 73.03 -7.45 -6.47
N TYR A 182 72.38 -8.59 -6.24
CA TYR A 182 71.77 -8.99 -4.98
C TYR A 182 72.27 -10.37 -4.58
N GLU A 183 72.72 -10.51 -3.33
CA GLU A 183 73.04 -11.81 -2.75
C GLU A 183 71.76 -12.44 -2.18
N ILE A 184 71.40 -13.61 -2.69
CA ILE A 184 70.20 -14.35 -2.30
C ILE A 184 70.60 -15.72 -1.76
N LYS A 185 70.09 -16.06 -0.58
CA LYS A 185 70.25 -17.40 0.00
C LYS A 185 69.07 -18.28 -0.41
N ILE A 186 69.31 -19.34 -1.18
CA ILE A 186 68.33 -20.42 -1.36
C ILE A 186 68.50 -21.39 -0.19
N ARG A 187 67.46 -21.56 0.62
CA ARG A 187 67.46 -22.50 1.75
C ARG A 187 67.08 -23.90 1.32
N ALA A 188 67.74 -24.88 1.93
CA ALA A 188 67.33 -26.28 1.81
C ALA A 188 65.96 -26.48 2.49
N PRO A 189 65.09 -27.36 1.97
CA PRO A 189 63.79 -27.60 2.59
C PRO A 189 63.99 -28.34 3.93
N GLU A 190 63.80 -27.64 5.05
CA GLU A 190 63.64 -28.29 6.36
C GLU A 190 62.24 -28.89 6.47
N ALA A 191 62.14 -30.08 7.07
CA ALA A 191 60.90 -30.87 7.08
C ALA A 191 59.74 -30.26 7.87
N THR A 192 59.98 -29.28 8.76
CA THR A 192 58.94 -28.56 9.53
C THR A 192 59.47 -27.23 10.07
N ASP A 193 58.74 -26.13 9.83
CA ASP A 193 59.05 -24.83 10.43
C ASP A 193 58.70 -24.81 11.94
N PRO A 194 59.60 -24.37 12.85
CA PRO A 194 59.34 -24.33 14.29
C PRO A 194 58.11 -23.52 14.72
N ALA A 195 57.70 -22.51 13.94
CA ALA A 195 56.49 -21.72 14.21
C ALA A 195 55.21 -22.53 13.94
N VAL A 196 55.23 -23.38 12.91
CA VAL A 196 54.13 -24.31 12.59
C VAL A 196 54.01 -25.39 13.65
N GLU A 197 55.14 -25.95 14.11
CA GLU A 197 55.14 -26.95 15.20
C GLU A 197 54.56 -26.37 16.50
N ALA A 198 54.81 -25.09 16.79
CA ALA A 198 54.23 -24.40 17.94
C ALA A 198 52.71 -24.17 17.82
N VAL A 199 52.17 -24.02 16.60
CA VAL A 199 50.72 -23.95 16.36
C VAL A 199 50.08 -25.31 16.54
N VAL A 200 50.62 -26.35 15.89
CA VAL A 200 50.10 -27.72 16.00
C VAL A 200 50.02 -28.18 17.45
N ARG A 201 51.03 -27.90 18.28
CA ARG A 201 51.02 -28.23 19.72
C ARG A 201 49.96 -27.50 20.55
N LYS A 202 49.40 -26.41 20.04
CA LYS A 202 48.39 -25.59 20.72
C LYS A 202 46.98 -25.80 20.17
N LEU A 203 46.84 -26.47 19.04
CA LEU A 203 45.55 -26.97 18.58
C LEU A 203 45.22 -28.15 19.49
N GLU A 204 44.48 -27.89 20.57
CA GLU A 204 44.05 -28.86 21.57
C GLU A 204 42.97 -29.81 21.00
N ILE A 205 43.25 -30.45 19.85
CA ILE A 205 42.33 -31.37 19.19
C ILE A 205 42.28 -32.68 20.01
N PRO A 206 41.10 -33.13 20.44
CA PRO A 206 40.98 -34.30 21.32
C PRO A 206 41.21 -35.61 20.55
N GLU A 207 41.76 -36.61 21.23
CA GLU A 207 41.93 -37.98 20.69
C GLU A 207 40.60 -38.74 20.55
N THR A 208 39.54 -38.28 21.23
CA THR A 208 38.20 -38.85 21.20
C THR A 208 37.14 -37.76 21.12
N ALA A 209 36.09 -37.96 20.33
CA ALA A 209 34.99 -36.99 20.22
C ALA A 209 33.62 -37.66 20.38
N LYS A 210 32.79 -37.08 21.27
CA LYS A 210 31.36 -37.42 21.45
C LYS A 210 30.44 -36.34 20.90
N VAL A 211 30.92 -35.11 20.88
CA VAL A 211 30.19 -33.91 20.48
C VAL A 211 31.07 -33.09 19.55
N GLU A 212 30.53 -31.99 19.04
CA GLU A 212 31.25 -31.05 18.17
C GLU A 212 32.60 -30.62 18.77
N ILE A 213 33.62 -30.59 17.93
CA ILE A 213 34.99 -30.20 18.26
C ILE A 213 35.17 -28.75 17.83
N ASP A 214 35.68 -27.90 18.72
CA ASP A 214 36.04 -26.53 18.37
C ASP A 214 37.31 -26.52 17.51
N LEU A 215 37.15 -26.13 16.24
CA LEU A 215 38.23 -26.07 15.25
C LEU A 215 38.61 -24.62 14.97
N PRO A 216 39.70 -24.10 15.56
CA PRO A 216 40.12 -22.72 15.34
C PRO A 216 40.56 -22.52 13.89
N LYS A 217 40.00 -21.51 13.22
CA LYS A 217 40.26 -21.20 11.80
C LYS A 217 41.52 -20.35 11.59
N GLU A 218 42.05 -19.76 12.66
CA GLU A 218 43.26 -18.96 12.62
C GLU A 218 44.04 -18.99 13.95
N TYR A 219 45.34 -18.76 13.87
CA TYR A 219 46.22 -18.57 15.03
C TYR A 219 47.00 -17.26 14.90
N VAL A 220 46.84 -16.37 15.89
CA VAL A 220 47.43 -15.02 15.87
C VAL A 220 48.74 -14.98 16.64
N PHE A 221 49.81 -14.59 15.96
CA PHE A 221 51.12 -14.24 16.53
C PHE A 221 51.30 -12.71 16.59
N PRO A 222 52.26 -12.18 17.37
CA PRO A 222 52.47 -10.73 17.53
C PRO A 222 52.74 -9.93 16.25
N LYS A 223 53.08 -10.59 15.12
CA LYS A 223 53.41 -9.95 13.83
C LYS A 223 52.75 -10.61 12.62
N GLU A 224 51.97 -11.67 12.79
CA GLU A 224 51.39 -12.47 11.69
C GLU A 224 50.19 -13.30 12.16
N THR A 225 49.30 -13.65 11.24
CA THR A 225 48.17 -14.55 11.48
C THR A 225 48.27 -15.73 10.53
N LEU A 226 48.23 -16.93 11.09
CA LEU A 226 48.21 -18.19 10.34
C LEU A 226 46.78 -18.64 10.13
N ARG A 227 46.43 -19.02 8.91
CA ARG A 227 45.12 -19.62 8.60
C ARG A 227 45.22 -21.12 8.68
N ILE A 228 44.15 -21.74 9.19
CA ILE A 228 44.06 -23.18 9.38
C ILE A 228 42.78 -23.65 8.70
N THR A 229 42.91 -24.63 7.82
CA THR A 229 41.78 -25.36 7.25
C THR A 229 41.83 -26.81 7.69
N TYR A 230 40.68 -27.47 7.78
CA TYR A 230 40.57 -28.85 8.23
C TYR A 230 39.93 -29.70 7.16
N GLN A 231 40.39 -30.95 7.05
CA GLN A 231 39.82 -31.95 6.17
C GLN A 231 39.67 -33.27 6.90
N SER A 232 38.43 -33.72 7.03
CA SER A 232 38.10 -35.05 7.55
C SER A 232 38.29 -36.10 6.46
N SER A 233 38.77 -37.27 6.87
CA SER A 233 38.83 -38.47 6.02
C SER A 233 37.46 -39.10 5.76
N ASP A 234 36.48 -38.82 6.63
CA ASP A 234 35.10 -39.28 6.49
C ASP A 234 34.11 -38.26 7.08
N GLU A 235 33.50 -37.44 6.22
CA GLU A 235 32.50 -36.45 6.61
C GLU A 235 31.16 -37.05 7.05
N THR A 236 30.95 -38.36 6.88
CA THR A 236 29.78 -39.06 7.44
C THR A 236 29.93 -39.33 8.94
N LEU A 237 31.15 -39.24 9.48
CA LEU A 237 31.47 -39.39 10.90
C LEU A 237 31.79 -38.03 11.56
N LEU A 238 32.62 -37.21 10.90
CA LEU A 238 33.05 -35.89 11.41
C LEU A 238 33.20 -34.91 10.23
N THR A 239 32.48 -33.79 10.24
CA THR A 239 32.61 -32.77 9.17
C THR A 239 33.91 -31.99 9.26
N ASN A 240 34.29 -31.32 8.17
CA ASN A 240 35.43 -30.37 8.14
C ASN A 240 35.27 -29.18 9.12
N GLU A 241 34.08 -28.96 9.65
CA GLU A 241 33.79 -27.91 10.65
C GLU A 241 33.86 -28.42 12.10
N GLY A 242 34.12 -29.72 12.30
CA GLY A 242 34.24 -30.32 13.63
C GLY A 242 32.94 -30.91 14.17
N LYS A 243 31.86 -30.94 13.37
CA LYS A 243 30.58 -31.53 13.78
C LYS A 243 30.60 -33.04 13.64
N VAL A 244 30.38 -33.76 14.74
CA VAL A 244 30.22 -35.22 14.71
C VAL A 244 28.84 -35.58 14.12
N VAL A 245 28.81 -36.37 13.04
CA VAL A 245 27.61 -36.66 12.25
C VAL A 245 26.97 -37.99 12.65
N ALA A 246 27.76 -39.05 12.77
CA ALA A 246 27.31 -40.35 13.25
C ALA A 246 28.07 -40.75 14.52
N GLY A 247 27.37 -41.32 15.48
CA GLY A 247 27.92 -41.77 16.76
C GLY A 247 27.49 -43.18 17.12
N ARG A 248 27.15 -44.02 16.13
CA ARG A 248 26.79 -45.43 16.34
C ARG A 248 27.98 -46.32 15.96
N GLY A 249 28.79 -46.70 16.95
CA GLY A 249 30.03 -47.47 16.79
C GLY A 249 31.32 -46.64 16.91
N GLU A 250 32.42 -47.29 17.30
CA GLU A 250 33.75 -46.66 17.42
C GLU A 250 34.50 -46.72 16.08
N TYR A 251 34.66 -45.56 15.44
CA TYR A 251 35.40 -45.46 14.18
C TYR A 251 36.53 -44.44 14.31
N PRO A 252 37.78 -44.82 13.96
CA PRO A 252 38.85 -43.85 13.82
C PRO A 252 38.59 -42.98 12.58
N VAL A 253 38.56 -41.67 12.77
CA VAL A 253 38.56 -40.68 11.68
C VAL A 253 39.83 -39.84 11.76
N GLU A 254 40.51 -39.71 10.62
CA GLU A 254 41.65 -38.79 10.48
C GLU A 254 41.14 -37.39 10.15
N LEU A 255 41.57 -36.38 10.91
CA LEU A 255 41.32 -34.96 10.64
C LEU A 255 42.65 -34.28 10.34
N THR A 256 42.83 -33.82 9.09
CA THR A 256 44.05 -33.16 8.65
C THR A 256 43.91 -31.65 8.71
N ALA A 257 44.69 -31.00 9.59
CA ALA A 257 44.84 -29.55 9.63
C ALA A 257 45.90 -29.10 8.62
N SER A 258 45.55 -28.14 7.77
CA SER A 258 46.44 -27.51 6.79
C SER A 258 46.70 -26.06 7.19
N ILE A 259 47.98 -25.71 7.35
CA ILE A 259 48.44 -24.40 7.80
C ILE A 259 49.24 -23.75 6.68
N GLU A 260 48.77 -22.60 6.19
CA GLU A 260 49.49 -21.82 5.19
C GLU A 260 50.50 -20.89 5.85
N TYR A 261 51.79 -21.05 5.53
CA TYR A 261 52.86 -20.21 6.05
C TYR A 261 53.95 -19.95 5.02
N TYR A 262 54.25 -18.67 4.77
CA TYR A 262 55.22 -18.20 3.77
C TYR A 262 55.06 -18.82 2.36
N GLY A 263 53.84 -19.13 1.94
CA GLY A 263 53.54 -19.71 0.62
C GLY A 263 53.72 -21.23 0.54
N ASN A 264 54.07 -21.89 1.65
CA ASN A 264 54.05 -23.34 1.79
C ASN A 264 52.82 -23.78 2.59
N THR A 265 52.29 -24.97 2.30
CA THR A 265 51.22 -25.60 3.06
C THR A 265 51.81 -26.72 3.90
N TYR A 266 51.70 -26.59 5.23
CA TYR A 266 52.10 -27.62 6.18
C TYR A 266 50.87 -28.37 6.66
N THR A 267 50.95 -29.70 6.76
CA THR A 267 49.83 -30.54 7.17
C THR A 267 50.15 -31.31 8.45
N HIS A 268 49.16 -31.47 9.31
CA HIS A 268 49.22 -32.34 10.47
C HIS A 268 47.91 -33.11 10.63
N THR A 269 48.00 -34.42 10.81
CA THR A 269 46.84 -35.31 10.89
C THR A 269 46.61 -35.77 12.32
N TYR A 270 45.42 -35.49 12.84
CA TYR A 270 44.94 -35.98 14.13
C TYR A 270 44.10 -37.24 13.91
N ASN A 271 44.37 -38.27 14.71
CA ASN A 271 43.52 -39.47 14.77
C ASN A 271 42.50 -39.26 15.87
N ILE A 272 41.22 -39.20 15.50
CA ILE A 272 40.12 -38.95 16.44
C ILE A 272 39.25 -40.20 16.46
N ASN A 273 39.03 -40.79 17.63
CA ASN A 273 38.07 -41.87 17.77
C ASN A 273 36.69 -41.28 18.06
N ILE A 274 35.73 -41.48 17.15
CA ILE A 274 34.34 -41.08 17.40
C ILE A 274 33.75 -42.09 18.36
N VAL A 275 33.27 -41.61 19.50
CA VAL A 275 32.77 -42.48 20.58
C VAL A 275 31.28 -42.71 20.40
N ASP A 276 30.86 -43.96 20.64
CA ASP A 276 29.48 -44.38 20.59
C ASP A 276 28.59 -43.57 21.56
N VAL A 277 27.38 -43.20 21.10
CA VAL A 277 26.34 -42.53 21.89
C VAL A 277 25.08 -43.37 21.92
N THR A 278 24.43 -43.41 23.07
CA THR A 278 23.15 -44.10 23.23
C THR A 278 22.04 -43.39 22.44
N ALA A 279 21.00 -44.11 22.02
CA ALA A 279 19.84 -43.51 21.36
C ALA A 279 19.16 -42.41 22.23
N THR A 280 19.19 -42.54 23.56
CA THR A 280 18.71 -41.49 24.49
C THR A 280 19.58 -40.23 24.42
N GLU A 281 20.91 -40.36 24.41
CA GLU A 281 21.82 -39.22 24.26
C GLU A 281 21.64 -38.54 22.88
N ALA A 282 21.44 -39.33 21.82
CA ALA A 282 21.17 -38.83 20.48
C ALA A 282 19.87 -38.00 20.40
N LEU A 283 18.79 -38.45 21.04
CA LEU A 283 17.54 -37.67 21.14
C LEU A 283 17.71 -36.39 21.97
N ASN A 284 18.53 -36.43 23.02
CA ASN A 284 18.79 -35.26 23.87
C ASN A 284 19.58 -34.16 23.15
N ASP A 285 20.44 -34.53 22.20
CA ASP A 285 21.18 -33.59 21.35
C ASP A 285 20.30 -32.85 20.34
N LEU A 286 19.11 -33.37 20.03
CA LEU A 286 18.21 -32.77 19.08
C LEU A 286 17.63 -31.45 19.61
N LYS A 287 17.64 -30.42 18.74
CA LYS A 287 17.10 -29.09 19.02
C LYS A 287 16.06 -28.73 17.96
N LEU A 288 14.81 -28.58 18.39
CA LEU A 288 13.71 -28.04 17.60
C LEU A 288 13.37 -26.62 18.08
N PRO A 289 12.78 -25.77 17.23
CA PRO A 289 12.28 -24.47 17.66
C PRO A 289 11.17 -24.60 18.71
N GLU A 290 11.17 -23.73 19.71
CA GLU A 290 10.11 -23.70 20.75
C GLU A 290 8.79 -23.10 20.22
N GLU A 291 8.86 -22.28 19.17
CA GLU A 291 7.71 -21.65 18.53
C GLU A 291 7.89 -21.64 17.00
N VAL A 292 6.81 -21.88 16.27
CA VAL A 292 6.81 -21.94 14.80
C VAL A 292 5.61 -21.19 14.24
N ASP A 293 5.81 -20.44 13.18
CA ASP A 293 4.78 -19.75 12.40
C ASP A 293 4.82 -20.11 10.91
N ASP A 294 5.61 -21.13 10.58
CA ASP A 294 5.67 -21.77 9.27
C ASP A 294 5.97 -23.28 9.43
N ASP A 295 6.02 -23.99 8.31
CA ASP A 295 6.40 -25.41 8.26
C ASP A 295 7.83 -25.59 8.82
N ILE A 296 8.07 -26.73 9.49
CA ILE A 296 9.37 -27.10 10.02
C ILE A 296 9.92 -28.35 9.36
N GLU A 297 11.23 -28.38 9.15
CA GLU A 297 11.91 -29.58 8.68
C GLU A 297 12.27 -30.45 9.88
N LEU A 298 11.70 -31.66 9.93
CA LEU A 298 12.02 -32.65 10.95
C LEU A 298 13.11 -33.60 10.43
N PRO A 299 14.21 -33.81 11.16
CA PRO A 299 15.28 -34.69 10.72
C PRO A 299 14.80 -36.14 10.73
N SER A 300 15.08 -36.86 9.64
CA SER A 300 14.81 -38.30 9.56
C SER A 300 15.86 -39.15 10.28
N GLU A 301 17.00 -38.56 10.64
CA GLU A 301 18.11 -39.23 11.33
C GLU A 301 18.83 -38.27 12.30
N VAL A 302 19.34 -38.79 13.42
CA VAL A 302 20.22 -38.07 14.36
C VAL A 302 21.31 -39.00 14.88
N ARG A 303 22.57 -38.57 14.82
CA ARG A 303 23.74 -39.35 15.26
C ARG A 303 23.83 -40.77 14.65
N GLY A 304 23.26 -40.99 13.47
CA GLY A 304 23.23 -42.30 12.78
C GLY A 304 22.05 -43.21 13.18
N TYR A 305 21.13 -42.73 14.02
CA TYR A 305 19.86 -43.39 14.32
C TYR A 305 18.74 -42.82 13.46
N HIS A 306 17.85 -43.67 12.97
CA HIS A 306 16.60 -43.25 12.33
C HIS A 306 15.61 -42.75 13.38
N ILE A 307 14.89 -41.67 13.07
CA ILE A 307 13.87 -41.10 13.96
C ILE A 307 12.50 -41.21 13.30
N ASP A 308 11.57 -41.81 14.01
CA ASP A 308 10.15 -41.75 13.70
C ASP A 308 9.50 -40.61 14.48
N TRP A 309 8.71 -39.78 13.80
CA TRP A 309 8.03 -38.63 14.38
C TRP A 309 6.55 -38.90 14.57
N PHE A 310 6.00 -38.41 15.68
CA PHE A 310 4.57 -38.44 15.98
C PHE A 310 4.12 -37.08 16.50
N SER A 311 2.91 -36.66 16.12
CA SER A 311 2.29 -35.45 16.65
C SER A 311 1.08 -35.81 17.49
N ASP A 312 0.94 -35.18 18.66
CA ASP A 312 -0.29 -35.26 19.45
C ASP A 312 -1.47 -34.50 18.79
N ASN A 313 -1.19 -33.65 17.79
CA ASN A 313 -2.18 -32.88 17.06
C ASN A 313 -1.82 -32.65 15.57
N GLU A 314 -2.03 -33.70 14.77
CA GLU A 314 -1.84 -33.72 13.31
C GLU A 314 -2.61 -32.63 12.54
N ARG A 315 -3.65 -32.02 13.13
CA ARG A 315 -4.42 -30.95 12.48
C ARG A 315 -3.82 -29.56 12.66
N VAL A 316 -2.82 -29.41 13.51
CA VAL A 316 -2.13 -28.14 13.77
C VAL A 316 -0.71 -28.20 13.25
N LEU A 317 0.07 -29.19 13.70
CA LEU A 317 1.43 -29.41 13.22
C LEU A 317 1.60 -30.92 13.02
N SER A 318 1.83 -31.35 11.78
CA SER A 318 1.89 -32.77 11.46
C SER A 318 3.19 -33.42 11.91
N ALA A 319 3.22 -34.75 12.00
CA ALA A 319 4.46 -35.53 12.18
C ALA A 319 5.47 -35.38 11.03
N THR A 320 5.08 -34.76 9.91
CA THR A 320 5.97 -34.41 8.81
C THR A 320 6.43 -32.95 8.86
N GLY A 321 6.03 -32.20 9.89
CA GLY A 321 6.40 -30.80 10.09
C GLY A 321 5.56 -29.77 9.31
N LEU A 322 4.42 -30.17 8.73
CA LEU A 322 3.53 -29.23 8.03
C LEU A 322 2.64 -28.48 9.03
N LEU A 323 2.67 -27.16 8.97
CA LEU A 323 1.87 -26.29 9.81
C LEU A 323 0.51 -26.02 9.14
N SER A 324 -0.56 -26.16 9.91
CA SER A 324 -1.92 -25.77 9.54
C SER A 324 -2.32 -24.48 10.25
N TYR A 325 -3.20 -23.71 9.61
CA TYR A 325 -3.60 -22.41 10.15
C TYR A 325 -4.35 -22.56 11.48
N VAL A 326 -3.88 -21.80 12.48
CA VAL A 326 -4.54 -21.60 13.76
C VAL A 326 -4.75 -20.10 13.99
N SER A 327 -5.90 -19.73 14.56
CA SER A 327 -6.21 -18.32 14.87
C SER A 327 -5.56 -17.81 16.16
N ASN A 328 -5.15 -18.72 17.04
CA ASN A 328 -4.45 -18.43 18.28
C ASN A 328 -3.32 -19.45 18.48
N PRO A 329 -2.24 -19.10 19.20
CA PRO A 329 -1.17 -20.04 19.50
C PRO A 329 -1.68 -21.32 20.16
N VAL A 330 -1.24 -22.47 19.65
CA VAL A 330 -1.56 -23.81 20.17
C VAL A 330 -0.25 -24.55 20.45
N VAL A 331 -0.13 -25.11 21.65
CA VAL A 331 1.01 -26.00 21.96
C VAL A 331 0.71 -27.39 21.41
N VAL A 332 1.63 -27.90 20.60
CA VAL A 332 1.63 -29.25 20.03
C VAL A 332 2.86 -29.98 20.56
N THR A 333 2.70 -31.25 20.91
CA THR A 333 3.82 -32.11 21.31
C THR A 333 4.24 -32.96 20.12
N LEU A 334 5.46 -32.76 19.63
CA LEU A 334 6.10 -33.69 18.70
C LEU A 334 6.95 -34.69 19.49
N ASN A 335 6.68 -35.97 19.33
CA ASN A 335 7.47 -37.04 19.92
C ASN A 335 8.41 -37.61 18.85
N GLY A 336 9.71 -37.57 19.12
CA GLY A 336 10.73 -38.24 18.31
C GLY A 336 11.12 -39.56 18.96
N MET A 337 10.98 -40.67 18.24
CA MET A 337 11.25 -42.02 18.73
C MET A 337 12.35 -42.69 17.90
N ILE A 338 13.28 -43.37 18.57
CA ILE A 338 14.30 -44.21 17.93
C ILE A 338 13.99 -45.67 18.24
N LEU A 339 14.00 -46.53 17.22
CA LEU A 339 13.94 -47.97 17.37
C LEU A 339 15.38 -48.54 17.36
N ASP A 340 15.89 -48.93 18.53
CA ASP A 340 17.18 -49.62 18.68
C ASP A 340 16.94 -51.04 19.24
N ASP A 341 17.77 -52.02 18.88
CA ASP A 341 17.44 -53.46 18.95
C ASP A 341 16.88 -53.94 20.31
N ASP A 342 17.31 -53.33 21.42
CA ASP A 342 16.91 -53.68 22.79
C ASP A 342 16.09 -52.59 23.51
N GLU A 343 15.95 -51.38 22.96
CA GLU A 343 15.28 -50.23 23.60
C GLU A 343 14.53 -49.32 22.60
N MET A 344 13.44 -48.68 23.04
CA MET A 344 12.66 -47.72 22.25
C MET A 344 12.60 -46.36 22.95
N PRO A 345 13.74 -45.64 23.08
CA PRO A 345 13.72 -44.32 23.70
C PRO A 345 12.96 -43.32 22.83
N ASP A 346 12.22 -42.44 23.50
CA ASP A 346 11.46 -41.35 22.90
C ASP A 346 11.69 -40.04 23.65
N ARG A 347 11.40 -38.93 22.99
CA ARG A 347 11.50 -37.59 23.57
C ARG A 347 10.41 -36.67 23.02
N ASP A 348 9.72 -36.02 23.95
CA ASP A 348 8.73 -34.99 23.64
C ASP A 348 9.37 -33.61 23.44
N PHE A 349 8.92 -32.93 22.40
CA PHE A 349 9.22 -31.55 22.06
C PHE A 349 7.91 -30.77 22.07
N ALA A 350 7.72 -29.90 23.06
CA ALA A 350 6.59 -28.99 23.10
C ALA A 350 6.88 -27.79 22.19
N ILE A 351 6.09 -27.63 21.13
CA ILE A 351 6.22 -26.56 20.14
C ILE A 351 4.95 -25.72 20.15
N THR A 352 5.11 -24.40 20.27
CA THR A 352 3.99 -23.46 20.14
C THR A 352 3.78 -23.11 18.67
N ALA A 353 2.78 -23.71 18.06
CA ALA A 353 2.30 -23.38 16.72
C ALA A 353 1.53 -22.05 16.76
N LYS A 354 2.08 -21.01 16.13
CA LYS A 354 1.47 -19.69 15.97
C LYS A 354 0.64 -19.64 14.68
N PRO A 355 -0.25 -18.63 14.53
CA PRO A 355 -0.80 -18.31 13.22
C PRO A 355 0.33 -18.17 12.19
N TYR A 356 0.05 -18.53 10.92
CA TYR A 356 1.02 -18.37 9.83
C TYR A 356 1.70 -17.00 9.87
N ASN A 357 2.98 -16.97 9.52
CA ASN A 357 3.70 -15.71 9.40
C ASN A 357 2.98 -14.75 8.45
N GLY A 358 3.17 -13.44 8.66
CA GLY A 358 2.44 -12.41 7.93
C GLY A 358 2.64 -12.50 6.41
N GLN A 359 3.83 -12.90 5.96
CA GLN A 359 4.14 -13.03 4.53
C GLN A 359 3.30 -14.13 3.85
N ARG A 360 3.28 -15.35 4.40
CA ARG A 360 2.48 -16.48 3.92
C ARG A 360 0.99 -16.15 3.87
N ARG A 361 0.49 -15.40 4.86
CA ARG A 361 -0.91 -14.92 4.89
C ARG A 361 -1.20 -13.93 3.77
N LEU A 362 -0.32 -12.95 3.56
CA LEU A 362 -0.47 -11.95 2.50
C LEU A 362 -0.43 -12.59 1.10
N GLU A 363 0.45 -13.56 0.88
CA GLU A 363 0.54 -14.31 -0.37
C GLU A 363 -0.73 -15.10 -0.66
N ALA A 364 -1.23 -15.86 0.32
CA ALA A 364 -2.49 -16.59 0.19
C ALA A 364 -3.69 -15.66 -0.03
N ALA A 365 -3.71 -14.48 0.61
CA ALA A 365 -4.73 -13.47 0.37
C ALA A 365 -4.65 -12.91 -1.06
N MET A 366 -3.46 -12.68 -1.60
CA MET A 366 -3.29 -12.19 -2.97
C MET A 366 -3.79 -13.17 -4.03
N GLU A 367 -3.71 -14.49 -3.78
CA GLU A 367 -4.21 -15.51 -4.71
C GLU A 367 -5.73 -15.45 -4.94
N VAL A 368 -6.50 -14.94 -3.97
CA VAL A 368 -7.97 -14.82 -4.07
C VAL A 368 -8.44 -13.44 -4.55
N VAL A 369 -7.54 -12.45 -4.66
CA VAL A 369 -7.89 -11.10 -5.09
C VAL A 369 -8.02 -11.04 -6.61
N ASP A 370 -9.25 -10.86 -7.08
CA ASP A 370 -9.56 -10.62 -8.49
C ASP A 370 -10.27 -9.28 -8.67
N ILE A 371 -9.66 -8.37 -9.43
CA ILE A 371 -10.16 -7.01 -9.65
C ILE A 371 -10.40 -6.81 -11.15
N PRO A 372 -11.65 -6.53 -11.57
CA PRO A 372 -11.94 -6.31 -12.97
C PRO A 372 -11.32 -5.00 -13.48
N SER A 373 -10.97 -4.95 -14.76
CA SER A 373 -10.48 -3.72 -15.39
C SER A 373 -11.58 -2.66 -15.56
N TYR A 374 -12.85 -3.04 -15.44
CA TYR A 374 -14.01 -2.16 -15.51
C TYR A 374 -14.90 -2.36 -14.27
N ILE A 375 -15.01 -1.32 -13.44
CA ILE A 375 -15.61 -1.38 -12.11
C ILE A 375 -17.04 -0.86 -12.15
N THR A 376 -18.00 -1.76 -11.96
CA THR A 376 -19.45 -1.48 -11.92
C THR A 376 -20.06 -1.69 -10.54
N ARG A 377 -19.24 -1.93 -9.51
CA ARG A 377 -19.65 -2.15 -8.10
C ARG A 377 -18.50 -1.86 -7.14
N SER A 378 -18.84 -1.68 -5.87
CA SER A 378 -17.85 -1.61 -4.78
C SER A 378 -17.03 -2.89 -4.67
N LEU A 379 -15.76 -2.76 -4.29
CA LEU A 379 -14.76 -3.82 -4.24
C LEU A 379 -14.48 -4.22 -2.78
N LYS A 380 -15.39 -5.02 -2.22
CA LYS A 380 -15.18 -5.65 -0.91
C LYS A 380 -14.54 -7.02 -1.09
N LEU A 381 -13.55 -7.32 -0.25
CA LEU A 381 -12.78 -8.56 -0.29
C LEU A 381 -13.06 -9.39 0.96
N GLU A 382 -13.30 -10.68 0.78
CA GLU A 382 -13.27 -11.66 1.86
C GLU A 382 -11.92 -12.38 1.80
N LEU A 383 -11.03 -12.05 2.74
CA LEU A 383 -9.66 -12.53 2.72
C LEU A 383 -9.45 -13.65 3.76
N PRO A 384 -8.65 -14.67 3.45
CA PRO A 384 -8.35 -15.74 4.38
C PRO A 384 -7.41 -15.26 5.49
N TYR A 385 -7.34 -16.06 6.56
CA TYR A 385 -6.31 -15.94 7.60
C TYR A 385 -6.22 -14.56 8.24
N ASP A 386 -7.33 -13.92 8.57
CA ASP A 386 -7.41 -12.61 9.25
C ASP A 386 -6.58 -11.50 8.59
N VAL A 387 -6.41 -11.53 7.26
CA VAL A 387 -5.73 -10.44 6.54
C VAL A 387 -6.68 -9.25 6.39
N GLU A 388 -6.24 -8.09 6.86
CA GLU A 388 -6.96 -6.84 6.67
C GLU A 388 -6.59 -6.21 5.32
N TYR A 389 -7.50 -5.40 4.78
CA TYR A 389 -7.21 -4.63 3.56
C TYR A 389 -7.64 -3.17 3.67
N LYS A 390 -6.98 -2.31 2.90
CA LYS A 390 -7.36 -0.93 2.67
C LYS A 390 -7.20 -0.55 1.21
N TRP A 391 -8.11 0.26 0.71
CA TRP A 391 -8.03 0.80 -0.63
C TRP A 391 -7.62 2.28 -0.65
N GLN A 392 -6.93 2.68 -1.71
CA GLN A 392 -6.73 4.08 -2.10
C GLN A 392 -6.87 4.20 -3.62
N SER A 393 -7.02 5.43 -4.13
CA SER A 393 -7.00 5.69 -5.57
C SER A 393 -6.07 6.85 -5.94
N ILE A 394 -5.57 6.85 -7.18
CA ILE A 394 -4.82 7.95 -7.77
C ILE A 394 -5.44 8.30 -9.13
N PRO A 395 -6.00 9.51 -9.31
CA PRO A 395 -6.21 10.54 -8.28
C PRO A 395 -7.18 10.07 -7.17
N GLY A 396 -7.05 10.63 -5.97
CA GLY A 396 -7.83 10.25 -4.79
C GLY A 396 -9.33 10.50 -4.94
N GLY A 397 -10.13 9.77 -4.16
CA GLY A 397 -11.59 9.99 -4.05
C GLY A 397 -12.45 9.08 -4.93
N SER A 398 -11.85 8.14 -5.67
CA SER A 398 -12.58 7.16 -6.49
C SER A 398 -12.96 5.88 -5.74
N ILE A 399 -12.33 5.64 -4.58
CA ILE A 399 -12.63 4.53 -3.67
C ILE A 399 -12.38 4.96 -2.22
N SER A 400 -13.20 4.49 -1.28
CA SER A 400 -12.93 4.59 0.17
C SER A 400 -11.99 3.48 0.66
N GLU A 401 -11.44 3.61 1.87
CA GLU A 401 -10.54 2.58 2.44
C GLU A 401 -11.19 1.19 2.52
N ASP A 402 -12.50 1.09 2.76
CA ASP A 402 -13.24 -0.17 2.87
C ASP A 402 -13.74 -0.73 1.53
N GLY A 403 -13.39 -0.07 0.41
CA GLY A 403 -13.66 -0.56 -0.94
C GLY A 403 -14.96 -0.04 -1.57
N VAL A 404 -15.59 0.99 -1.01
CA VAL A 404 -16.76 1.63 -1.62
C VAL A 404 -16.32 2.52 -2.78
N ILE A 405 -16.83 2.23 -3.97
CA ILE A 405 -16.48 2.98 -5.18
C ILE A 405 -17.30 4.26 -5.27
N THR A 406 -16.61 5.37 -5.55
CA THR A 406 -17.21 6.66 -5.85
C THR A 406 -17.23 6.86 -7.36
N ARG A 407 -18.44 6.97 -7.93
CA ARG A 407 -18.63 7.22 -9.37
C ARG A 407 -18.94 8.68 -9.63
N GLY A 408 -18.33 9.24 -10.67
CA GLY A 408 -18.63 10.58 -11.17
C GLY A 408 -19.60 10.56 -12.37
N GLU A 409 -19.96 11.74 -12.89
CA GLU A 409 -20.85 11.86 -14.07
C GLU A 409 -20.29 11.20 -15.35
N TYR A 410 -18.97 11.01 -15.41
CA TYR A 410 -18.24 10.41 -16.52
C TYR A 410 -17.48 9.18 -16.04
N GLU A 411 -17.20 8.28 -17.00
CA GLU A 411 -16.28 7.18 -16.74
C GLU A 411 -14.92 7.75 -16.38
N THR A 412 -14.33 7.21 -15.33
CA THR A 412 -13.08 7.72 -14.79
C THR A 412 -12.03 6.62 -14.84
N GLN A 413 -10.92 6.89 -15.52
CA GLN A 413 -9.73 6.05 -15.40
C GLN A 413 -8.97 6.45 -14.14
N THR A 414 -8.61 5.47 -13.31
CA THR A 414 -7.87 5.67 -12.07
C THR A 414 -7.01 4.44 -11.78
N THR A 415 -5.98 4.63 -10.97
CA THR A 415 -5.22 3.51 -10.41
C THR A 415 -5.69 3.26 -8.99
N LEU A 416 -6.26 2.09 -8.73
CA LEU A 416 -6.58 1.64 -7.37
C LEU A 416 -5.35 1.01 -6.73
N ILE A 417 -5.13 1.30 -5.46
CA ILE A 417 -4.05 0.73 -4.65
C ILE A 417 -4.70 -0.11 -3.54
N LEU A 418 -4.46 -1.41 -3.57
CA LEU A 418 -4.83 -2.33 -2.51
C LEU A 418 -3.65 -2.47 -1.54
N TYR A 419 -3.87 -2.18 -0.27
CA TYR A 419 -2.97 -2.49 0.83
C TYR A 419 -3.52 -3.72 1.56
N LEU A 420 -2.73 -4.77 1.67
CA LEU A 420 -3.01 -5.94 2.50
C LEU A 420 -2.13 -5.89 3.74
N ILE A 421 -2.69 -6.19 4.92
CA ILE A 421 -2.03 -6.05 6.22
C ILE A 421 -2.23 -7.34 7.02
N ALA A 422 -1.13 -7.93 7.49
CA ALA A 422 -1.11 -9.12 8.34
C ALA A 422 -0.15 -8.90 9.52
N GLY A 423 -0.68 -8.37 10.62
CA GLY A 423 0.14 -7.96 11.77
C GLY A 423 1.05 -6.78 11.42
N GLU A 424 2.37 -6.94 11.56
CA GLU A 424 3.37 -5.93 11.19
C GLU A 424 3.75 -5.96 9.70
N ASN A 425 3.34 -6.99 8.97
CA ASN A 425 3.65 -7.13 7.55
C ASN A 425 2.58 -6.47 6.68
N SER A 426 3.00 -5.85 5.58
CA SER A 426 2.08 -5.26 4.61
C SER A 426 2.55 -5.47 3.18
N MET A 427 1.61 -5.64 2.27
CA MET A 427 1.82 -5.75 0.83
C MET A 427 0.95 -4.73 0.11
N MET A 428 1.41 -4.20 -1.03
CA MET A 428 0.59 -3.32 -1.87
C MET A 428 0.53 -3.78 -3.33
N LYS A 429 -0.61 -3.56 -3.98
CA LYS A 429 -0.83 -3.88 -5.40
C LYS A 429 -1.62 -2.78 -6.09
N TYR A 430 -1.27 -2.53 -7.35
CA TYR A 430 -1.86 -1.50 -8.19
C TYR A 430 -2.75 -2.13 -9.27
N TYR A 431 -3.91 -1.51 -9.50
CA TYR A 431 -4.87 -1.90 -10.53
C TYR A 431 -5.29 -0.68 -11.33
N ASP A 432 -4.92 -0.64 -12.61
CA ASP A 432 -5.42 0.36 -13.54
C ASP A 432 -6.82 -0.05 -14.01
N VAL A 433 -7.82 0.76 -13.66
CA VAL A 433 -9.22 0.43 -13.90
C VAL A 433 -9.98 1.60 -14.50
N THR A 434 -11.06 1.27 -15.18
CA THR A 434 -12.11 2.24 -15.54
C THR A 434 -13.26 2.07 -14.58
N ILE A 435 -13.58 3.11 -13.82
CA ILE A 435 -14.79 3.15 -13.01
C ILE A 435 -15.93 3.61 -13.90
N GLU A 436 -17.01 2.82 -13.91
CA GLU A 436 -18.23 3.17 -14.63
C GLU A 436 -18.70 4.55 -14.15
N LYS A 437 -19.18 5.37 -15.09
CA LYS A 437 -19.91 6.58 -14.71
C LYS A 437 -21.06 6.23 -13.79
N GLN A 438 -21.43 7.16 -12.94
CA GLN A 438 -22.62 7.01 -12.13
C GLN A 438 -23.81 6.85 -13.09
N ASN A 439 -24.52 5.73 -12.98
CA ASN A 439 -25.90 5.67 -13.44
C ASN A 439 -26.75 6.46 -12.43
N ILE A 440 -26.45 7.76 -12.28
CA ILE A 440 -27.51 8.66 -11.88
C ILE A 440 -28.53 8.41 -12.97
N THR A 441 -29.76 8.17 -12.57
CA THR A 441 -30.85 8.46 -13.50
C THR A 441 -30.88 9.99 -13.65
N LEU A 442 -29.82 10.60 -14.21
CA LEU A 442 -29.68 12.01 -14.62
C LEU A 442 -30.62 12.32 -15.80
N LYS A 443 -31.55 11.41 -16.10
CA LYS A 443 -32.63 11.55 -17.05
C LYS A 443 -34.00 11.33 -16.41
N ASP A 444 -34.09 11.19 -15.09
CA ASP A 444 -35.36 11.32 -14.41
C ASP A 444 -35.58 12.78 -14.02
N GLU A 445 -36.24 13.48 -14.92
CA GLU A 445 -36.49 14.92 -14.80
C GLU A 445 -37.30 15.29 -13.54
N TYR A 446 -37.97 14.31 -12.92
CA TYR A 446 -38.88 14.52 -11.81
C TYR A 446 -38.47 13.80 -10.52
N ASN A 447 -37.36 13.08 -10.48
CA ASN A 447 -36.96 12.31 -9.30
C ASN A 447 -35.45 12.27 -9.14
N ILE A 448 -34.96 12.58 -7.93
CA ILE A 448 -33.58 12.36 -7.52
C ILE A 448 -33.53 11.00 -6.81
N LEU A 449 -33.18 9.96 -7.57
CA LEU A 449 -33.16 8.59 -7.09
C LEU A 449 -31.74 8.17 -6.74
N HIS A 450 -31.44 8.02 -5.45
CA HIS A 450 -30.15 7.55 -4.96
C HIS A 450 -30.29 6.15 -4.39
N ARG A 451 -29.54 5.21 -4.96
CA ARG A 451 -29.47 3.82 -4.50
C ARG A 451 -28.14 3.56 -3.82
N VAL A 452 -28.21 2.87 -2.68
CA VAL A 452 -27.03 2.50 -1.91
C VAL A 452 -26.16 1.53 -2.72
N GLY A 453 -26.74 0.47 -3.29
CA GLY A 453 -26.03 -0.50 -4.14
C GLY A 453 -25.35 0.10 -5.39
N ASN A 454 -25.82 1.25 -5.88
CA ASN A 454 -25.22 1.93 -7.03
C ASN A 454 -24.05 2.86 -6.67
N GLY A 455 -23.80 3.12 -5.38
CA GLY A 455 -22.80 4.09 -4.94
C GLY A 455 -23.24 5.55 -5.09
N ASP A 456 -24.56 5.83 -5.11
CA ASP A 456 -25.06 7.20 -5.30
C ASP A 456 -24.89 8.11 -4.07
N PHE A 457 -24.52 7.53 -2.93
CA PHE A 457 -24.46 8.20 -1.65
C PHE A 457 -23.09 8.90 -1.46
N GLN A 458 -22.94 10.09 -2.04
CA GLN A 458 -21.67 10.86 -2.06
C GLN A 458 -21.56 11.91 -0.94
N GLY A 459 -22.13 11.59 0.21
CA GLY A 459 -22.37 12.53 1.31
C GLY A 459 -21.47 12.29 2.51
N THR A 460 -21.81 12.93 3.62
CA THR A 460 -21.14 12.69 4.91
C THR A 460 -21.83 11.54 5.63
N PHE A 461 -21.05 10.54 6.03
CA PHE A 461 -21.50 9.41 6.83
C PHE A 461 -21.02 9.55 8.27
N SER A 462 -21.79 9.01 9.21
CA SER A 462 -21.39 8.86 10.60
C SER A 462 -22.03 7.61 11.19
N ASN A 463 -21.22 6.73 11.79
CA ASN A 463 -21.66 5.50 12.45
C ASN A 463 -22.47 4.56 11.53
N LEU A 464 -22.18 4.56 10.23
CA LEU A 464 -22.85 3.72 9.24
C LEU A 464 -21.86 2.76 8.61
N THR A 465 -22.31 1.52 8.40
CA THR A 465 -21.60 0.49 7.65
C THR A 465 -22.39 0.11 6.40
N PHE A 466 -21.70 -0.29 5.34
CA PHE A 466 -22.32 -0.81 4.13
C PHE A 466 -22.31 -2.35 4.15
N GLU A 467 -23.48 -2.96 4.10
CA GLU A 467 -23.65 -4.42 4.08
C GLU A 467 -24.78 -4.79 3.11
N ASN A 468 -24.53 -5.75 2.22
CA ASN A 468 -25.52 -6.28 1.28
C ASN A 468 -26.24 -5.21 0.45
N GLU A 469 -25.50 -4.27 -0.14
CA GLU A 469 -26.05 -3.15 -0.93
C GLU A 469 -26.95 -2.19 -0.14
N ARG A 470 -26.84 -2.19 1.19
CA ARG A 470 -27.61 -1.34 2.10
C ARG A 470 -26.70 -0.69 3.14
N LEU A 471 -27.15 0.44 3.69
CA LEU A 471 -26.48 1.12 4.81
C LEU A 471 -27.14 0.70 6.12
N GLY A 472 -26.36 0.08 7.01
CA GLY A 472 -26.71 -0.23 8.39
C GLY A 472 -25.95 0.65 9.38
N ILE A 473 -26.27 0.52 10.66
CA ILE A 473 -25.57 1.17 11.77
C ILE A 473 -24.38 0.29 12.17
N GLU A 474 -23.23 0.88 12.46
CA GLU A 474 -22.07 0.15 12.99
C GLU A 474 -22.44 -0.68 14.25
N ASN A 475 -21.84 -1.87 14.39
CA ASN A 475 -22.22 -2.86 15.39
C ASN A 475 -22.17 -2.37 16.85
N ASN A 476 -21.35 -1.38 17.17
CA ASN A 476 -21.21 -0.79 18.52
C ASN A 476 -21.97 0.54 18.69
N LYS A 477 -22.81 0.93 17.73
CA LYS A 477 -23.58 2.19 17.74
C LYS A 477 -25.08 1.91 17.73
N THR A 478 -25.86 2.82 18.29
CA THR A 478 -27.34 2.76 18.25
C THR A 478 -27.95 3.75 17.26
N GLU A 479 -27.13 4.64 16.71
CA GLU A 479 -27.54 5.67 15.77
C GLU A 479 -26.41 5.95 14.77
N GLY A 480 -26.80 6.12 13.50
CA GLY A 480 -25.94 6.63 12.45
C GLY A 480 -26.71 7.51 11.49
N TYR A 481 -26.00 8.34 10.72
CA TYR A 481 -26.62 9.21 9.75
C TYR A 481 -25.80 9.32 8.46
N TYR A 482 -26.54 9.62 7.39
CA TYR A 482 -26.01 10.06 6.11
C TYR A 482 -26.59 11.44 5.78
N GLU A 483 -25.75 12.37 5.34
CA GLU A 483 -26.19 13.67 4.82
C GLU A 483 -25.68 13.86 3.39
N SER A 484 -26.59 14.10 2.45
CA SER A 484 -26.26 14.28 1.04
C SER A 484 -25.45 15.56 0.81
N PRO A 485 -24.68 15.67 -0.29
CA PRO A 485 -24.22 16.98 -0.77
C PRO A 485 -25.41 17.88 -1.14
N GLU A 486 -25.13 19.16 -1.41
CA GLU A 486 -26.09 20.07 -2.06
C GLU A 486 -26.38 19.55 -3.48
N ILE A 487 -27.65 19.28 -3.80
CA ILE A 487 -28.07 18.77 -5.10
C ILE A 487 -28.78 19.90 -5.86
N PRO A 488 -28.16 20.46 -6.92
CA PRO A 488 -28.76 21.53 -7.69
C PRO A 488 -30.07 21.10 -8.34
N VAL A 489 -31.09 21.97 -8.32
CA VAL A 489 -32.37 21.73 -9.01
C VAL A 489 -32.87 23.01 -9.67
N THR A 490 -33.73 22.86 -10.69
CA THR A 490 -34.29 23.98 -11.44
C THR A 490 -35.80 23.87 -11.56
N GLY A 491 -36.52 24.97 -11.29
CA GLY A 491 -37.97 25.06 -11.47
C GLY A 491 -38.79 24.25 -10.46
N VAL A 492 -38.19 23.85 -9.34
CA VAL A 492 -38.82 23.02 -8.30
C VAL A 492 -39.63 23.89 -7.35
N THR A 493 -40.93 23.64 -7.25
CA THR A 493 -41.87 24.36 -6.36
C THR A 493 -42.19 23.59 -5.08
N GLY A 494 -41.70 22.36 -4.96
CA GLY A 494 -41.92 21.48 -3.83
C GLY A 494 -41.36 20.08 -4.09
N VAL A 495 -41.31 19.27 -3.05
CA VAL A 495 -40.78 17.91 -3.10
C VAL A 495 -41.54 16.97 -2.16
N GLU A 496 -41.52 15.69 -2.51
CA GLU A 496 -41.88 14.57 -1.63
C GLU A 496 -40.65 13.66 -1.51
N GLY A 497 -40.06 13.62 -0.33
CA GLY A 497 -38.94 12.74 -0.02
C GLY A 497 -39.47 11.38 0.41
N SER A 498 -38.91 10.29 -0.10
CA SER A 498 -39.23 8.93 0.31
C SER A 498 -37.96 8.09 0.41
N TYR A 499 -38.01 7.01 1.18
CA TYR A 499 -36.83 6.24 1.52
C TYR A 499 -37.19 4.80 1.85
N SER A 500 -36.39 3.87 1.32
CA SER A 500 -36.54 2.43 1.55
C SER A 500 -35.63 2.00 2.70
N VAL A 501 -36.23 1.81 3.88
CA VAL A 501 -35.55 1.32 5.07
C VAL A 501 -36.23 0.06 5.54
N SER A 502 -35.44 -1.02 5.67
CA SER A 502 -35.88 -2.17 6.45
C SER A 502 -35.87 -1.75 7.93
N SER A 503 -36.97 -2.01 8.61
CA SER A 503 -37.13 -1.60 10.00
C SER A 503 -37.72 -2.76 10.80
N TYR A 504 -37.55 -2.70 12.12
CA TYR A 504 -37.90 -3.79 13.00
C TYR A 504 -38.68 -3.26 14.20
N TYR A 505 -39.72 -3.96 14.61
CA TYR A 505 -40.39 -3.69 15.87
C TYR A 505 -40.79 -5.00 16.55
N LYS A 506 -40.28 -5.19 17.76
CA LYS A 506 -40.73 -6.25 18.67
C LYS A 506 -41.51 -5.67 19.83
N ASP A 507 -40.95 -4.64 20.46
CA ASP A 507 -41.54 -3.93 21.59
C ASP A 507 -40.90 -2.53 21.76
N ALA A 508 -41.32 -1.79 22.79
CA ALA A 508 -40.83 -0.43 23.04
C ALA A 508 -39.32 -0.34 23.37
N ASN A 509 -38.68 -1.44 23.78
CA ASN A 509 -37.25 -1.50 24.08
C ASN A 509 -36.45 -2.20 22.98
N ASN A 510 -37.11 -2.83 22.02
CA ASN A 510 -36.49 -3.53 20.90
C ASN A 510 -37.15 -3.15 19.57
N TYR A 511 -36.61 -2.08 18.96
CA TYR A 511 -37.06 -1.56 17.68
C TYR A 511 -35.93 -0.88 16.91
N ALA A 512 -36.14 -0.74 15.60
CA ALA A 512 -35.30 -0.04 14.65
C ALA A 512 -36.14 0.84 13.74
N THR A 513 -35.63 2.02 13.40
CA THR A 513 -36.35 3.06 12.66
C THR A 513 -35.43 3.81 11.72
N GLY A 514 -35.99 4.34 10.63
CA GLY A 514 -35.36 5.35 9.79
C GLY A 514 -36.09 6.69 9.89
N GLU A 515 -35.38 7.77 9.63
CA GLU A 515 -35.93 9.12 9.56
C GLU A 515 -35.30 9.84 8.37
N LEU A 516 -36.13 10.35 7.47
CA LEU A 516 -35.68 11.20 6.36
C LEU A 516 -35.98 12.66 6.68
N LEU A 517 -34.97 13.49 6.51
CA LEU A 517 -35.07 14.94 6.57
C LEU A 517 -34.69 15.54 5.21
N VAL A 518 -35.42 16.55 4.77
CA VAL A 518 -35.16 17.25 3.50
C VAL A 518 -35.22 18.75 3.73
N ARG A 519 -34.30 19.50 3.11
CA ARG A 519 -34.35 20.96 3.05
C ARG A 519 -34.21 21.46 1.61
N LEU A 520 -34.76 22.64 1.36
CA LEU A 520 -34.76 23.31 0.06
C LEU A 520 -34.00 24.63 0.16
N LYS A 521 -33.26 24.97 -0.89
CA LYS A 521 -32.57 26.27 -1.01
C LYS A 521 -33.33 27.15 -1.99
N VAL A 522 -33.58 28.41 -1.64
CA VAL A 522 -34.11 29.42 -2.56
C VAL A 522 -33.10 30.56 -2.64
N GLY A 523 -32.53 30.78 -3.82
CA GLY A 523 -31.38 31.67 -3.97
C GLY A 523 -30.20 31.19 -3.12
N SER A 524 -29.79 31.98 -2.13
CA SER A 524 -28.73 31.64 -1.17
C SER A 524 -29.26 31.14 0.18
N THR A 525 -30.58 31.16 0.42
CA THR A 525 -31.17 30.87 1.73
C THR A 525 -31.70 29.45 1.78
N TRP A 526 -31.24 28.67 2.76
CA TRP A 526 -31.77 27.34 3.05
C TRP A 526 -33.00 27.43 3.95
N SER A 527 -33.96 26.55 3.69
CA SER A 527 -34.95 26.19 4.70
C SER A 527 -34.30 25.41 5.83
N GLN A 528 -35.00 25.30 6.96
CA GLN A 528 -34.79 24.25 7.93
C GLN A 528 -34.92 22.87 7.27
N TYR A 529 -34.36 21.87 7.94
CA TYR A 529 -34.70 20.48 7.64
C TYR A 529 -36.14 20.19 8.06
N PHE A 530 -36.89 19.63 7.12
CA PHE A 530 -38.21 19.07 7.34
C PHE A 530 -38.06 17.56 7.51
N THR A 531 -38.44 17.05 8.68
CA THR A 531 -38.50 15.61 8.93
C THR A 531 -39.84 15.02 8.48
N TYR A 532 -39.79 13.85 7.85
CA TYR A 532 -40.96 13.02 7.58
C TYR A 532 -41.40 12.21 8.80
N GLY A 533 -40.58 12.19 9.85
CA GLY A 533 -40.81 11.44 11.07
C GLY A 533 -39.95 10.18 11.15
N GLN A 534 -39.77 9.69 12.38
CA GLN A 534 -39.02 8.49 12.69
C GLN A 534 -39.91 7.26 12.55
N TRP A 535 -39.80 6.56 11.43
CA TRP A 535 -40.68 5.45 11.09
C TRP A 535 -40.02 4.09 11.24
N GLY A 536 -40.85 3.10 11.53
CA GLY A 536 -40.48 1.70 11.70
C GLY A 536 -41.73 0.81 11.69
N LEU A 537 -41.68 -0.27 10.93
CA LEU A 537 -42.82 -1.16 10.70
C LEU A 537 -43.40 -1.68 12.01
N GLY A 538 -44.72 -1.57 12.20
CA GLY A 538 -45.43 -2.09 13.39
C GLY A 538 -45.54 -1.12 14.58
N LYS A 539 -44.88 0.05 14.55
CA LYS A 539 -45.11 1.13 15.52
C LYS A 539 -46.32 1.98 15.12
N GLN A 540 -46.99 2.57 16.11
CA GLN A 540 -48.05 3.55 15.88
C GLN A 540 -47.45 4.91 15.55
N HIS A 541 -47.31 5.22 14.27
CA HIS A 541 -46.73 6.47 13.78
C HIS A 541 -47.76 7.56 13.52
N SER A 542 -47.35 8.80 13.72
CA SER A 542 -48.14 9.98 13.37
C SER A 542 -47.25 10.91 12.55
N SER A 543 -47.76 11.40 11.42
CA SER A 543 -47.13 12.53 10.74
C SER A 543 -47.19 13.79 11.60
N LEU A 544 -46.38 14.79 11.26
CA LEU A 544 -46.32 16.07 11.96
C LEU A 544 -47.41 17.04 11.48
N PRO A 545 -47.95 17.91 12.35
CA PRO A 545 -48.81 19.03 11.95
C PRO A 545 -48.09 19.94 10.94
N VAL A 546 -48.85 20.72 10.16
CA VAL A 546 -48.27 21.66 9.19
C VAL A 546 -47.28 22.60 9.88
N TYR A 547 -46.07 22.72 9.31
CA TYR A 547 -45.01 23.56 9.86
C TYR A 547 -44.08 24.08 8.77
N GLY A 548 -43.27 25.09 9.10
CA GLY A 548 -42.23 25.59 8.20
C GLY A 548 -41.68 26.94 8.59
N ASP A 549 -40.93 27.53 7.67
CA ASP A 549 -40.12 28.72 7.89
C ASP A 549 -40.34 29.78 6.80
N ALA A 550 -39.41 30.70 6.61
CA ALA A 550 -39.51 31.74 5.58
C ALA A 550 -39.40 31.21 4.14
N VAL A 551 -38.79 30.04 3.92
CA VAL A 551 -38.45 29.49 2.61
C VAL A 551 -39.51 28.47 2.16
N ALA A 552 -39.89 27.55 3.04
CA ALA A 552 -40.76 26.43 2.69
C ALA A 552 -41.70 26.05 3.85
N SER A 553 -42.67 25.20 3.56
CA SER A 553 -43.53 24.56 4.54
C SER A 553 -43.82 23.12 4.16
N MET A 554 -44.01 22.27 5.16
CA MET A 554 -44.42 20.90 5.00
C MET A 554 -45.87 20.73 5.45
N ASP A 555 -46.67 20.09 4.61
CA ASP A 555 -47.98 19.55 4.98
C ASP A 555 -47.96 18.04 4.77
N THR A 556 -47.98 17.31 5.89
CA THR A 556 -48.00 15.83 5.95
C THR A 556 -46.77 15.15 5.35
N ASP A 557 -46.67 15.14 4.03
CA ASP A 557 -45.66 14.48 3.22
C ASP A 557 -45.22 15.34 2.00
N MET A 558 -45.69 16.59 1.93
CA MET A 558 -45.39 17.53 0.85
C MET A 558 -44.64 18.74 1.40
N ILE A 559 -43.39 18.94 0.97
CA ILE A 559 -42.66 20.18 1.21
C ILE A 559 -42.92 21.12 0.03
N SER A 560 -43.45 22.31 0.28
CA SER A 560 -43.71 23.33 -0.75
C SER A 560 -42.89 24.59 -0.49
N VAL A 561 -42.29 25.13 -1.54
CA VAL A 561 -41.63 26.44 -1.52
C VAL A 561 -42.69 27.54 -1.40
N LYS A 562 -42.45 28.55 -0.57
CA LYS A 562 -43.40 29.64 -0.32
C LYS A 562 -43.32 30.74 -1.39
N ASN A 563 -44.34 31.60 -1.40
CA ASN A 563 -44.38 32.86 -2.15
C ASN A 563 -44.18 32.72 -3.68
N GLY A 564 -44.51 31.56 -4.25
CA GLY A 564 -44.35 31.32 -5.69
C GLY A 564 -42.89 31.27 -6.15
N GLN A 565 -41.93 31.12 -5.24
CA GLN A 565 -40.52 30.94 -5.57
C GLN A 565 -40.23 29.50 -5.98
N VAL A 566 -39.04 29.28 -6.54
CA VAL A 566 -38.53 27.95 -6.90
C VAL A 566 -37.24 27.67 -6.15
N ALA A 567 -37.03 26.41 -5.80
CA ALA A 567 -35.80 25.95 -5.20
C ALA A 567 -34.67 25.92 -6.24
N SER A 568 -33.47 26.31 -5.81
CA SER A 568 -32.19 26.20 -6.54
C SER A 568 -31.40 24.96 -6.15
N ALA A 569 -31.67 24.38 -4.98
CA ALA A 569 -31.05 23.14 -4.53
C ALA A 569 -31.94 22.37 -3.54
N VAL A 570 -31.67 21.08 -3.41
CA VAL A 570 -32.21 20.17 -2.40
C VAL A 570 -31.04 19.57 -1.63
N GLN A 571 -31.24 19.30 -0.35
CA GLN A 571 -30.35 18.44 0.43
C GLN A 571 -31.18 17.55 1.34
N TYR A 572 -30.74 16.31 1.55
CA TYR A 572 -31.42 15.40 2.45
C TYR A 572 -30.46 14.80 3.47
N LYS A 573 -31.02 14.34 4.59
CA LYS A 573 -30.34 13.62 5.65
C LYS A 573 -31.17 12.42 6.03
N VAL A 574 -30.55 11.25 6.15
CA VAL A 574 -31.18 10.06 6.71
C VAL A 574 -30.55 9.75 8.05
N ILE A 575 -31.38 9.49 9.05
CA ILE A 575 -30.96 9.04 10.38
C ILE A 575 -31.52 7.65 10.60
N LEU A 576 -30.63 6.72 10.94
CA LEU A 576 -30.96 5.34 11.28
C LEU A 576 -30.79 5.16 12.79
N LYS A 577 -31.78 4.57 13.47
CA LYS A 577 -31.75 4.36 14.92
C LYS A 577 -32.20 2.94 15.27
N ARG A 578 -31.57 2.35 16.28
CA ARG A 578 -32.02 1.15 16.99
C ARG A 578 -32.06 1.41 18.50
N SER A 579 -33.00 0.79 19.20
CA SER A 579 -33.25 1.07 20.62
C SER A 579 -32.18 0.53 21.57
N ALA A 580 -31.45 -0.52 21.16
CA ALA A 580 -30.36 -1.15 21.90
C ALA A 580 -29.38 -1.82 20.92
N LEU A 581 -28.17 -2.18 21.37
CA LEU A 581 -27.20 -2.90 20.53
C LEU A 581 -27.69 -4.29 20.09
N GLU A 582 -28.55 -4.91 20.90
CA GLU A 582 -29.19 -6.21 20.60
C GLU A 582 -30.34 -6.10 19.59
N ALA A 583 -30.85 -4.89 19.35
CA ALA A 583 -31.86 -4.70 18.33
C ALA A 583 -31.19 -4.79 16.94
N PRO A 584 -31.80 -5.49 15.96
CA PRO A 584 -31.29 -5.52 14.60
C PRO A 584 -31.10 -4.09 14.05
N SER A 585 -30.02 -3.86 13.32
CA SER A 585 -29.84 -2.58 12.63
C SER A 585 -30.94 -2.39 11.58
N PRO A 586 -31.57 -1.20 11.48
CA PRO A 586 -32.33 -0.86 10.28
C PRO A 586 -31.35 -0.74 9.10
N THR A 587 -31.80 -1.05 7.88
CA THR A 587 -30.94 -0.93 6.70
C THR A 587 -31.60 -0.13 5.57
N LEU A 588 -30.94 0.97 5.17
CA LEU A 588 -31.36 1.85 4.07
C LEU A 588 -30.87 1.30 2.72
N ALA A 589 -31.77 1.17 1.75
CA ALA A 589 -31.41 0.80 0.36
C ALA A 589 -31.50 1.97 -0.61
N LEU A 590 -32.43 2.89 -0.40
CA LEU A 590 -32.77 3.91 -1.39
C LEU A 590 -33.31 5.17 -0.73
N VAL A 591 -32.96 6.34 -1.28
CA VAL A 591 -33.67 7.61 -1.06
C VAL A 591 -34.14 8.13 -2.40
N ASN A 592 -35.39 8.56 -2.48
CA ASN A 592 -35.94 9.28 -3.62
C ASN A 592 -36.45 10.65 -3.19
N ILE A 593 -36.09 11.70 -3.93
CA ILE A 593 -36.74 13.00 -3.84
C ILE A 593 -37.55 13.23 -5.10
N SER A 594 -38.88 13.09 -5.02
CA SER A 594 -39.78 13.49 -6.10
C SER A 594 -39.88 15.01 -6.18
N LEU A 595 -39.74 15.56 -7.38
CA LEU A 595 -39.68 16.98 -7.66
C LEU A 595 -40.98 17.47 -8.28
N ARG A 596 -41.63 18.44 -7.64
CA ARG A 596 -42.79 19.14 -8.21
C ARG A 596 -42.31 20.33 -9.05
N ARG A 597 -42.31 20.17 -10.37
CA ARG A 597 -41.88 21.18 -11.35
C ARG A 597 -42.76 21.13 -12.61
N PRO A 598 -42.65 22.13 -13.51
CA PRO A 598 -43.36 22.09 -14.79
C PRO A 598 -43.05 20.83 -15.61
N VAL A 599 -44.04 20.37 -16.38
CA VAL A 599 -43.88 19.21 -17.27
C VAL A 599 -42.82 19.54 -18.33
N VAL A 600 -41.86 18.64 -18.46
CA VAL A 600 -40.87 18.62 -19.53
C VAL A 600 -41.23 17.55 -20.57
N PRO A 601 -40.93 17.79 -21.87
CA PRO A 601 -41.19 16.83 -22.92
C PRO A 601 -40.52 15.48 -22.67
N THR A 602 -41.25 14.38 -22.86
CA THR A 602 -40.70 13.03 -22.79
C THR A 602 -39.71 12.77 -23.93
N LYS A 603 -38.74 11.89 -23.67
CA LYS A 603 -37.81 11.34 -24.67
C LYS A 603 -38.17 9.90 -25.06
N VAL A 604 -39.23 9.33 -24.48
CA VAL A 604 -39.65 7.95 -24.71
C VAL A 604 -40.31 7.83 -26.08
N ASN A 605 -39.85 6.88 -26.89
CA ASN A 605 -40.52 6.49 -28.12
C ASN A 605 -41.43 5.29 -27.87
N ILE A 606 -42.74 5.51 -27.78
CA ILE A 606 -43.70 4.43 -27.47
C ILE A 606 -43.69 3.27 -28.48
N ASN A 607 -43.20 3.50 -29.71
CA ASN A 607 -43.13 2.45 -30.72
C ASN A 607 -42.12 1.36 -30.40
N THR A 608 -41.16 1.63 -29.51
CA THR A 608 -40.15 0.67 -29.06
C THR A 608 -40.61 -0.14 -27.86
N LEU A 609 -41.79 0.13 -27.31
CA LEU A 609 -42.33 -0.58 -26.15
C LEU A 609 -43.11 -1.83 -26.58
N PRO A 610 -43.25 -2.84 -25.70
CA PRO A 610 -44.21 -3.93 -25.88
C PRO A 610 -45.61 -3.39 -26.15
N ARG A 611 -46.37 -4.07 -27.02
CA ARG A 611 -47.74 -3.64 -27.39
C ARG A 611 -48.76 -3.93 -26.30
N GLU A 612 -48.47 -4.88 -25.43
CA GLU A 612 -49.30 -5.22 -24.28
C GLU A 612 -48.41 -5.59 -23.10
N VAL A 613 -48.76 -5.04 -21.95
CA VAL A 613 -48.21 -5.38 -20.63
C VAL A 613 -49.41 -5.53 -19.71
N ASP A 614 -49.55 -6.66 -19.04
CA ASP A 614 -50.58 -6.86 -18.01
C ASP A 614 -50.02 -7.74 -16.90
N TYR A 615 -49.65 -7.13 -15.76
CA TYR A 615 -49.17 -7.85 -14.59
C TYR A 615 -50.33 -8.49 -13.85
N ASP A 616 -50.20 -9.75 -13.42
CA ASP A 616 -51.21 -10.45 -12.62
C ASP A 616 -51.24 -9.95 -11.16
N VAL A 617 -51.65 -8.69 -10.99
CA VAL A 617 -51.79 -8.05 -9.69
C VAL A 617 -53.07 -8.56 -9.00
N PRO A 618 -52.97 -9.13 -7.79
CA PRO A 618 -54.14 -9.61 -7.05
C PRO A 618 -55.19 -8.52 -6.84
N LYS A 619 -56.46 -8.88 -6.99
CA LYS A 619 -57.61 -7.95 -6.91
C LYS A 619 -58.16 -7.93 -5.48
N LEU A 620 -58.07 -6.78 -4.81
CA LEU A 620 -58.65 -6.56 -3.49
C LEU A 620 -59.62 -5.37 -3.51
N ASN A 621 -60.83 -5.56 -3.02
CA ASN A 621 -61.81 -4.49 -2.91
C ASN A 621 -61.80 -3.88 -1.50
N GLN A 622 -61.64 -2.56 -1.41
CA GLN A 622 -61.63 -1.89 -0.10
C GLN A 622 -62.98 -1.95 0.61
N ASN A 623 -64.09 -1.99 -0.14
CA ASN A 623 -65.44 -1.92 0.44
C ASN A 623 -65.87 -3.24 1.08
N GLU A 624 -65.13 -4.33 0.85
CA GLU A 624 -65.34 -5.61 1.54
C GLU A 624 -64.84 -5.55 2.98
N VAL A 625 -63.96 -4.58 3.31
CA VAL A 625 -63.39 -4.42 4.65
C VAL A 625 -64.36 -3.66 5.56
N PRO A 626 -64.87 -4.28 6.64
CA PRO A 626 -65.78 -3.62 7.56
C PRO A 626 -65.15 -2.40 8.25
N SER A 627 -65.97 -1.40 8.53
CA SER A 627 -65.66 -0.18 9.32
C SER A 627 -64.67 0.80 8.71
N ILE A 628 -63.61 0.36 8.04
CA ILE A 628 -62.55 1.22 7.50
C ILE A 628 -62.52 1.26 5.96
N GLY A 629 -63.35 0.45 5.29
CA GLY A 629 -63.33 0.29 3.84
C GLY A 629 -63.47 1.59 3.03
N SER A 630 -64.07 2.64 3.60
CA SER A 630 -64.23 3.94 2.93
C SER A 630 -62.96 4.81 2.88
N SER A 631 -61.87 4.45 3.58
CA SER A 631 -60.67 5.31 3.73
C SER A 631 -59.34 4.60 3.49
N ILE A 632 -59.34 3.33 3.08
CA ILE A 632 -58.13 2.49 2.96
C ILE A 632 -57.70 2.21 1.51
N CYS A 633 -58.02 3.09 0.56
CA CYS A 633 -57.63 2.87 -0.85
C CYS A 633 -56.11 2.72 -1.04
N SER A 634 -55.33 3.53 -0.35
CA SER A 634 -53.86 3.46 -0.32
C SER A 634 -53.36 2.16 0.30
N GLY A 635 -53.81 1.81 1.50
CA GLY A 635 -53.44 0.56 2.15
C GLY A 635 -53.85 -0.69 1.35
N THR A 636 -55.02 -0.65 0.71
CA THR A 636 -55.47 -1.73 -0.20
C THR A 636 -54.58 -1.83 -1.44
N SER A 637 -54.19 -0.70 -2.04
CA SER A 637 -53.28 -0.69 -3.19
C SER A 637 -51.88 -1.18 -2.83
N SER A 638 -51.33 -0.74 -1.69
CA SER A 638 -50.07 -1.26 -1.14
C SER A 638 -50.14 -2.76 -0.87
N THR A 639 -51.29 -3.26 -0.40
CA THR A 639 -51.51 -4.70 -0.23
C THR A 639 -51.47 -5.43 -1.57
N MET A 640 -52.14 -4.91 -2.60
CA MET A 640 -52.12 -5.51 -3.95
C MET A 640 -50.69 -5.56 -4.52
N LEU A 641 -49.91 -4.49 -4.34
CA LEU A 641 -48.50 -4.42 -4.75
C LEU A 641 -47.61 -5.41 -3.98
N LEU A 642 -47.75 -5.50 -2.65
CA LEU A 642 -47.05 -6.51 -1.85
C LEU A 642 -47.45 -7.93 -2.26
N LYS A 643 -48.73 -8.22 -2.49
CA LYS A 643 -49.15 -9.55 -2.94
C LYS A 643 -48.60 -9.89 -4.33
N TYR A 644 -48.49 -8.91 -5.23
CA TYR A 644 -47.80 -9.09 -6.52
C TYR A 644 -46.32 -9.50 -6.34
N LYS A 645 -45.65 -8.97 -5.30
CA LYS A 645 -44.29 -9.36 -4.92
C LYS A 645 -44.20 -10.72 -4.20
N GLY A 646 -45.31 -11.41 -4.02
CA GLY A 646 -45.37 -12.76 -3.44
C GLY A 646 -45.68 -12.82 -1.95
N TYR A 647 -45.94 -11.68 -1.29
CA TYR A 647 -46.35 -11.68 0.12
C TYR A 647 -47.77 -12.22 0.29
N ASN A 648 -47.99 -12.95 1.39
CA ASN A 648 -49.28 -13.49 1.76
C ASN A 648 -49.60 -13.10 3.20
N PHE A 649 -50.79 -12.55 3.44
CA PHE A 649 -51.26 -12.11 4.75
C PHE A 649 -52.52 -12.84 5.21
N SER A 650 -52.90 -13.92 4.51
CA SER A 650 -54.13 -14.68 4.81
C SER A 650 -54.15 -15.29 6.22
N ASP A 651 -52.98 -15.48 6.84
CA ASP A 651 -52.84 -15.95 8.23
C ASP A 651 -53.00 -14.81 9.26
N LYS A 652 -52.89 -13.54 8.83
CA LYS A 652 -52.98 -12.37 9.71
C LYS A 652 -54.40 -11.87 9.85
N ASP A 653 -55.14 -11.86 8.74
CA ASP A 653 -56.50 -11.33 8.69
C ASP A 653 -57.24 -11.90 7.47
N ILE A 654 -58.53 -12.22 7.64
CA ILE A 654 -59.43 -12.61 6.53
C ILE A 654 -59.55 -11.51 5.47
N TYR A 655 -59.34 -10.25 5.87
CA TYR A 655 -59.19 -9.10 5.00
C TYR A 655 -57.72 -8.67 5.03
N GLU A 656 -56.89 -9.26 4.18
CA GLU A 656 -55.45 -8.98 4.13
C GLU A 656 -55.13 -7.48 4.04
N ASN A 657 -55.93 -6.72 3.28
CA ASN A 657 -55.78 -5.27 3.17
C ASN A 657 -56.14 -4.52 4.46
N ARG A 658 -56.94 -5.06 5.37
CA ARG A 658 -57.17 -4.48 6.71
C ARG A 658 -55.90 -4.53 7.54
N TYR A 659 -55.23 -5.68 7.57
CA TYR A 659 -53.99 -5.87 8.29
C TYR A 659 -52.92 -4.88 7.81
N VAL A 660 -52.63 -4.87 6.50
CA VAL A 660 -51.65 -3.95 5.92
C VAL A 660 -52.06 -2.49 6.12
N SER A 661 -53.34 -2.14 5.98
CA SER A 661 -53.79 -0.75 6.22
C SER A 661 -53.52 -0.27 7.65
N TYR A 662 -53.61 -1.15 8.65
CA TYR A 662 -53.26 -0.79 10.02
C TYR A 662 -51.75 -0.62 10.25
N LEU A 663 -50.91 -1.33 9.50
CA LEU A 663 -49.45 -1.11 9.52
C LEU A 663 -49.05 0.24 8.92
N LEU A 664 -49.86 0.74 7.98
CA LEU A 664 -49.65 2.01 7.26
C LEU A 664 -50.50 3.16 7.82
N TRP A 665 -51.14 2.95 8.98
CA TRP A 665 -52.09 3.90 9.54
C TRP A 665 -51.37 5.11 10.16
N ASP A 666 -51.61 6.29 9.60
CA ASP A 666 -51.12 7.54 10.16
C ASP A 666 -52.14 8.04 11.20
N TYR A 667 -51.77 7.96 12.47
CA TYR A 667 -52.67 8.23 13.59
C TYR A 667 -53.01 9.72 13.76
N ARG A 668 -52.29 10.64 13.10
CA ARG A 668 -52.67 12.07 13.08
C ARG A 668 -53.83 12.32 12.12
N ILE A 669 -53.71 11.85 10.89
CA ILE A 669 -54.74 12.08 9.85
C ILE A 669 -55.88 11.04 9.92
N GLY A 670 -55.68 9.93 10.60
CA GLY A 670 -56.72 8.94 10.92
C GLY A 670 -57.08 8.00 9.78
N TYR A 671 -56.15 7.77 8.84
CA TYR A 671 -56.26 6.81 7.73
C TYR A 671 -54.88 6.64 7.06
N PRO A 672 -54.63 5.62 6.20
CA PRO A 672 -53.30 5.40 5.60
C PRO A 672 -53.02 6.35 4.42
N GLY A 673 -53.31 7.65 4.53
CA GLY A 673 -53.23 8.61 3.43
C GLY A 673 -51.85 9.18 3.10
N ASN A 674 -50.85 8.93 3.94
CA ASN A 674 -49.51 9.50 3.84
C ASN A 674 -48.65 8.70 2.85
N TRP A 675 -48.31 9.31 1.71
CA TRP A 675 -47.64 8.64 0.58
C TRP A 675 -46.28 8.08 0.97
N VAL A 676 -45.52 8.91 1.67
CA VAL A 676 -44.16 8.57 2.07
C VAL A 676 -44.21 7.46 3.12
N PHE A 677 -45.19 7.46 4.03
CA PHE A 677 -45.34 6.38 5.02
C PHE A 677 -45.82 5.06 4.40
N ASN A 678 -46.70 5.09 3.40
CA ASN A 678 -47.09 3.88 2.67
C ASN A 678 -45.89 3.21 2.00
N THR A 679 -45.06 4.00 1.31
CA THR A 679 -43.85 3.50 0.65
C THR A 679 -42.79 3.06 1.64
N HIS A 680 -42.61 3.74 2.77
CA HIS A 680 -41.73 3.23 3.84
C HIS A 680 -42.24 1.89 4.41
N GLY A 681 -43.55 1.78 4.68
CA GLY A 681 -44.12 0.57 5.25
C GLY A 681 -44.03 -0.64 4.32
N MET A 682 -44.17 -0.47 3.01
CA MET A 682 -43.85 -1.53 2.04
C MET A 682 -42.37 -1.92 2.09
N SER A 683 -41.45 -0.96 2.24
CA SER A 683 -40.01 -1.24 2.40
C SER A 683 -39.67 -1.95 3.72
N GLY A 684 -40.54 -1.83 4.73
CA GLY A 684 -40.43 -2.59 5.97
C GLY A 684 -40.50 -4.11 5.76
N PHE A 685 -41.07 -4.58 4.66
CA PHE A 685 -41.09 -5.99 4.28
C PHE A 685 -39.81 -6.46 3.57
N GLY A 686 -38.87 -5.55 3.28
CA GLY A 686 -37.61 -5.83 2.58
C GLY A 686 -37.56 -5.31 1.15
N GLU A 687 -38.70 -4.95 0.57
CA GLU A 687 -38.81 -4.42 -0.80
C GLU A 687 -38.21 -3.02 -0.94
N ILE A 688 -37.85 -2.65 -2.17
CA ILE A 688 -37.53 -1.25 -2.48
C ILE A 688 -38.84 -0.57 -2.89
N SER A 689 -39.24 0.45 -2.15
CA SER A 689 -40.44 1.23 -2.49
C SER A 689 -40.27 2.69 -2.18
N TYR A 690 -40.84 3.52 -3.06
CA TYR A 690 -40.67 4.97 -3.01
C TYR A 690 -41.81 5.68 -3.74
N VAL A 691 -42.00 6.96 -3.40
CA VAL A 691 -42.93 7.83 -4.11
C VAL A 691 -42.24 8.28 -5.39
N ARG A 692 -42.90 8.22 -6.54
CA ARG A 692 -42.36 8.66 -7.83
C ARG A 692 -43.29 9.66 -8.48
N ARG A 693 -42.74 10.75 -9.03
CA ARG A 693 -43.48 11.66 -9.90
C ARG A 693 -43.25 11.32 -11.37
N ILE A 694 -44.32 11.23 -12.14
CA ILE A 694 -44.31 11.06 -13.59
C ILE A 694 -45.42 11.94 -14.13
N TYR A 695 -45.21 12.66 -15.23
CA TYR A 695 -46.22 13.57 -15.81
C TYR A 695 -46.58 13.26 -17.26
N ASN A 696 -45.72 12.54 -17.98
CA ASN A 696 -45.98 12.10 -19.35
C ASN A 696 -46.47 10.64 -19.33
N ILE A 697 -47.43 10.31 -20.18
CA ILE A 697 -47.96 8.94 -20.24
C ILE A 697 -46.90 7.98 -20.75
N GLU A 698 -46.07 8.44 -21.68
CA GLU A 698 -45.00 7.68 -22.31
C GLU A 698 -43.97 7.23 -21.28
N ASP A 699 -43.61 8.11 -20.32
CA ASP A 699 -42.71 7.78 -19.21
C ASP A 699 -43.34 6.74 -18.26
N MET A 700 -44.67 6.78 -18.06
CA MET A 700 -45.40 5.77 -17.29
C MET A 700 -45.46 4.43 -18.03
N LEU A 701 -45.73 4.43 -19.35
CA LEU A 701 -45.71 3.21 -20.17
C LEU A 701 -44.32 2.56 -20.16
N TYR A 702 -43.26 3.37 -20.25
CA TYR A 702 -41.88 2.90 -20.09
C TYR A 702 -41.67 2.25 -18.72
N HIS A 703 -42.13 2.90 -17.64
CA HIS A 703 -42.05 2.31 -16.30
C HIS A 703 -42.76 0.95 -16.24
N LEU A 704 -44.00 0.88 -16.70
CA LEU A 704 -44.78 -0.36 -16.73
C LEU A 704 -44.11 -1.44 -17.60
N ALA A 705 -43.44 -1.09 -18.69
CA ALA A 705 -42.80 -2.07 -19.57
C ALA A 705 -41.56 -2.74 -18.94
N TYR A 706 -40.85 -2.05 -18.04
CA TYR A 706 -39.53 -2.47 -17.57
C TYR A 706 -39.38 -2.61 -16.06
N HIS A 707 -40.30 -2.03 -15.27
CA HIS A 707 -40.13 -1.95 -13.80
C HIS A 707 -41.29 -2.56 -13.01
N GLY A 708 -42.50 -2.68 -13.57
CA GLY A 708 -43.62 -3.33 -12.88
C GLY A 708 -44.87 -2.46 -12.69
N PRO A 709 -45.89 -3.01 -11.99
CA PRO A 709 -47.11 -2.29 -11.67
C PRO A 709 -46.87 -1.22 -10.59
N MET A 710 -47.68 -0.17 -10.60
CA MET A 710 -47.50 0.99 -9.72
C MET A 710 -48.84 1.56 -9.26
N ALA A 711 -48.93 2.09 -8.04
CA ALA A 711 -50.18 2.67 -7.53
C ALA A 711 -50.26 4.16 -7.85
N ALA A 712 -51.25 4.61 -8.61
CA ALA A 712 -51.43 6.00 -9.04
C ALA A 712 -52.39 6.78 -8.12
N SER A 713 -52.02 8.01 -7.79
CA SER A 713 -52.90 8.99 -7.16
C SER A 713 -53.79 9.65 -8.22
N ILE A 714 -55.10 9.61 -7.98
CA ILE A 714 -56.10 10.17 -8.88
C ILE A 714 -57.08 11.11 -8.16
N SER A 715 -57.69 12.02 -8.92
CA SER A 715 -58.79 12.89 -8.49
C SER A 715 -59.60 13.31 -9.71
N GLY A 716 -60.92 13.19 -9.66
CA GLY A 716 -61.81 13.54 -10.77
C GLY A 716 -62.83 12.45 -11.08
N ASN A 717 -63.34 12.45 -12.32
CA ASN A 717 -64.33 11.47 -12.79
C ASN A 717 -63.62 10.20 -13.27
N VAL A 718 -63.89 9.06 -12.63
CA VAL A 718 -63.30 7.78 -13.00
C VAL A 718 -64.21 7.06 -13.99
N TYR A 719 -63.62 6.54 -15.06
CA TYR A 719 -64.30 5.86 -16.15
C TYR A 719 -63.81 4.42 -16.31
N HIS A 720 -64.68 3.54 -16.80
CA HIS A 720 -64.31 2.32 -17.48
C HIS A 720 -64.62 2.51 -18.97
N GLN A 721 -63.58 2.60 -19.80
CA GLN A 721 -63.68 3.08 -21.18
C GLN A 721 -64.44 4.40 -21.20
N GLU A 722 -65.62 4.46 -21.84
CA GLU A 722 -66.47 5.66 -21.89
C GLU A 722 -67.55 5.71 -20.79
N GLN A 723 -67.71 4.64 -20.00
CA GLN A 723 -68.70 4.59 -18.92
C GLN A 723 -68.15 5.27 -17.66
N LYS A 724 -68.73 6.41 -17.27
CA LYS A 724 -68.44 7.02 -15.96
C LYS A 724 -68.89 6.09 -14.84
N LEU A 725 -67.98 5.77 -13.93
CA LEU A 725 -68.26 4.95 -12.75
C LEU A 725 -68.57 5.82 -11.52
N TYR A 726 -67.68 6.75 -11.19
CA TYR A 726 -67.84 7.62 -10.01
C TYR A 726 -66.99 8.90 -10.12
N ASN A 727 -67.05 9.75 -9.10
CA ASN A 727 -66.18 10.92 -8.94
C ASN A 727 -65.46 10.83 -7.57
N THR A 728 -64.21 11.27 -7.50
CA THR A 728 -63.42 11.29 -6.26
C THR A 728 -62.63 12.59 -6.12
N GLY A 729 -62.51 13.09 -4.89
CA GLY A 729 -61.60 14.19 -4.54
C GLY A 729 -60.16 13.73 -4.25
N GLY A 730 -59.92 12.42 -4.22
CA GLY A 730 -58.64 11.81 -3.93
C GLY A 730 -58.81 10.30 -3.74
N HIS A 731 -58.11 9.51 -4.54
CA HIS A 731 -58.16 8.06 -4.49
C HIS A 731 -56.84 7.44 -4.95
N LEU A 732 -56.59 6.19 -4.59
CA LEU A 732 -55.44 5.43 -5.06
C LEU A 732 -55.90 4.17 -5.79
N ILE A 733 -55.33 3.94 -6.97
CA ILE A 733 -55.60 2.79 -7.85
C ILE A 733 -54.29 2.14 -8.24
N VAL A 734 -54.27 0.85 -8.60
CA VAL A 734 -53.06 0.20 -9.13
C VAL A 734 -53.12 0.14 -10.65
N VAL A 735 -52.16 0.78 -11.31
CA VAL A 735 -51.94 0.64 -12.75
C VAL A 735 -51.11 -0.62 -12.94
N ARG A 736 -51.73 -1.63 -13.54
CA ARG A 736 -51.13 -2.97 -13.73
C ARG A 736 -50.59 -3.21 -15.12
N GLY A 737 -50.78 -2.27 -16.04
CA GLY A 737 -50.36 -2.46 -17.41
C GLY A 737 -51.04 -1.54 -18.41
N TYR A 738 -50.85 -1.84 -19.69
CA TYR A 738 -51.41 -1.10 -20.80
C TYR A 738 -51.53 -1.97 -22.07
N ARG A 739 -52.37 -1.53 -23.01
CA ARG A 739 -52.45 -2.05 -24.38
C ARG A 739 -52.34 -0.91 -25.38
N ILE A 740 -51.57 -1.13 -26.45
CA ILE A 740 -51.44 -0.22 -27.59
C ILE A 740 -51.98 -0.96 -28.82
N ASP A 741 -53.09 -0.47 -29.38
CA ASP A 741 -53.66 -1.06 -30.60
C ASP A 741 -52.84 -0.71 -31.86
N ASN A 742 -53.23 -1.28 -33.00
CA ASN A 742 -52.55 -1.06 -34.28
C ASN A 742 -52.63 0.39 -34.79
N ASN A 743 -53.55 1.19 -34.26
CA ASN A 743 -53.71 2.61 -34.57
C ASN A 743 -52.94 3.51 -33.58
N GLY A 744 -52.29 2.93 -32.57
CA GLY A 744 -51.56 3.64 -31.53
C GLY A 744 -52.43 4.09 -30.35
N ASN A 745 -53.70 3.66 -30.26
CA ASN A 745 -54.55 4.02 -29.14
C ASN A 745 -54.11 3.27 -27.88
N ILE A 746 -53.96 4.01 -26.78
CA ILE A 746 -53.52 3.49 -25.49
C ILE A 746 -54.73 3.22 -24.59
N THR A 747 -54.82 2.00 -24.08
CA THR A 747 -55.73 1.59 -23.00
C THR A 747 -54.90 1.28 -21.76
N ILE A 748 -55.21 1.92 -20.63
CA ILE A 748 -54.55 1.71 -19.34
C ILE A 748 -55.33 0.67 -18.54
N LEU A 749 -54.64 -0.36 -18.05
CA LEU A 749 -55.23 -1.45 -17.28
C LEU A 749 -55.06 -1.16 -15.78
N VAL A 750 -56.17 -1.20 -15.04
CA VAL A 750 -56.21 -0.71 -13.66
C VAL A 750 -56.93 -1.69 -12.75
N ASN A 751 -56.36 -1.92 -11.57
CA ASN A 751 -57.07 -2.45 -10.40
C ASN A 751 -57.47 -1.27 -9.49
N ASP A 752 -58.74 -0.89 -9.54
CA ASP A 752 -59.35 0.13 -8.69
C ASP A 752 -60.02 -0.53 -7.47
N PRO A 753 -59.48 -0.36 -6.25
CA PRO A 753 -60.02 -1.02 -5.06
C PRO A 753 -61.43 -0.58 -4.70
N ASN A 754 -61.95 0.51 -5.28
CA ASN A 754 -63.29 1.01 -5.05
C ASN A 754 -64.34 0.35 -5.97
N VAL A 755 -63.92 -0.31 -7.06
CA VAL A 755 -64.83 -0.85 -8.09
C VAL A 755 -65.30 -2.26 -7.75
N ASN A 756 -66.61 -2.46 -7.69
CA ASN A 756 -67.27 -3.76 -7.50
C ASN A 756 -68.63 -3.79 -8.21
N SER A 757 -69.40 -4.83 -7.95
CA SER A 757 -70.68 -5.13 -8.61
C SER A 757 -71.73 -4.01 -8.50
N ARG A 758 -71.58 -3.05 -7.58
CA ARG A 758 -72.46 -1.86 -7.50
C ARG A 758 -72.43 -0.98 -8.75
N PHE A 759 -71.38 -1.09 -9.56
CA PHE A 759 -71.25 -0.37 -10.84
C PHE A 759 -71.70 -1.20 -12.05
N GLY A 760 -72.08 -2.47 -11.84
CA GLY A 760 -72.42 -3.45 -12.87
C GLY A 760 -71.90 -4.84 -12.50
N SER A 761 -72.65 -5.90 -12.80
CA SER A 761 -72.32 -7.27 -12.37
C SER A 761 -70.99 -7.81 -12.92
N GLN A 762 -70.45 -7.20 -13.97
CA GLN A 762 -69.16 -7.53 -14.56
C GLN A 762 -67.95 -6.96 -13.79
N PHE A 763 -68.18 -5.99 -12.90
CA PHE A 763 -67.09 -5.26 -12.26
C PHE A 763 -66.65 -5.89 -10.94
N PHE A 764 -65.36 -6.20 -10.86
CA PHE A 764 -64.68 -6.50 -9.60
C PHE A 764 -63.22 -6.05 -9.69
N VAL A 765 -62.93 -4.88 -9.11
CA VAL A 765 -61.63 -4.20 -9.00
C VAL A 765 -61.02 -3.77 -10.34
N TYR A 766 -61.05 -4.63 -11.35
CA TYR A 766 -60.47 -4.38 -12.65
C TYR A 766 -61.32 -3.43 -13.50
N ILE A 767 -60.68 -2.41 -14.06
CA ILE A 767 -61.22 -1.50 -15.07
C ILE A 767 -60.17 -1.20 -16.14
N GLU A 768 -60.63 -0.67 -17.27
CA GLU A 768 -59.79 -0.22 -18.38
C GLU A 768 -60.11 1.25 -18.61
N MET A 769 -59.10 2.09 -18.74
CA MET A 769 -59.26 3.53 -18.99
C MET A 769 -58.65 3.87 -20.34
N THR A 770 -59.29 4.77 -21.10
CA THR A 770 -58.62 5.38 -22.25
C THR A 770 -57.50 6.31 -21.76
N GLU A 771 -56.51 6.57 -22.60
CA GLU A 771 -55.45 7.53 -22.31
C GLU A 771 -55.99 8.90 -21.85
N ALA A 772 -57.02 9.39 -22.54
CA ALA A 772 -57.65 10.68 -22.23
C ALA A 772 -58.28 10.68 -20.84
N HIS A 773 -59.14 9.69 -20.54
CA HIS A 773 -59.81 9.60 -19.23
C HIS A 773 -58.82 9.39 -18.09
N PHE A 774 -57.72 8.66 -18.32
CA PHE A 774 -56.67 8.50 -17.31
C PHE A 774 -55.92 9.82 -17.07
N LYS A 775 -55.51 10.54 -18.14
CA LYS A 775 -54.83 11.84 -18.03
C LYS A 775 -55.68 12.90 -17.31
N GLU A 776 -56.99 12.84 -17.43
CA GLU A 776 -57.90 13.77 -16.75
C GLU A 776 -57.92 13.60 -15.22
N VAL A 777 -57.70 12.39 -14.71
CA VAL A 777 -57.77 12.11 -13.27
C VAL A 777 -56.42 11.94 -12.59
N TRP A 778 -55.39 11.57 -13.34
CA TRP A 778 -54.08 11.25 -12.80
C TRP A 778 -53.34 12.49 -12.30
N ARG A 779 -52.82 12.41 -11.06
CA ARG A 779 -52.15 13.54 -10.38
C ARG A 779 -50.63 13.55 -10.55
N GLY A 780 -50.09 12.63 -11.34
CA GLY A 780 -48.65 12.52 -11.59
C GLY A 780 -47.83 11.96 -10.42
N VAL A 781 -48.46 11.27 -9.45
CA VAL A 781 -47.80 10.70 -8.27
C VAL A 781 -48.09 9.21 -8.20
N PHE A 782 -47.06 8.42 -7.92
CA PHE A 782 -47.17 6.97 -7.77
C PHE A 782 -46.44 6.42 -6.56
N TYR A 783 -46.90 5.26 -6.10
CA TYR A 783 -46.09 4.36 -5.29
C TYR A 783 -45.47 3.32 -6.22
N VAL A 784 -44.15 3.23 -6.18
CA VAL A 784 -43.37 2.21 -6.87
C VAL A 784 -42.94 1.15 -5.86
N ILE A 785 -42.94 -0.10 -6.29
CA ILE A 785 -42.35 -1.24 -5.59
C ILE A 785 -41.49 -2.01 -6.58
N GLU A 786 -40.30 -2.46 -6.18
CA GLU A 786 -39.32 -3.12 -7.05
C GLU A 786 -38.88 -4.48 -6.53
#